data_AF-A0A0J9D232-F1
#
_entry.id   AF-A0A0J9D232-F1
#
_cell.length_a   1.000
_cell.length_b   1.000
_cell.length_c   1.000
_cell.angle_alpha   90.00
_cell.angle_beta   90.00
_cell.angle_gamma   90.00
#
_symmetry.space_group_name_H-M   'P 1'
#
loop_
_entity.id
_entity.type
_entity.pdbx_description
1 polymer ?
#
loop_
_entity_poly.entity_id
_entity_poly.type
_entity_poly.pdbx_seq_one_letter_code
_entity_poly.pdbx_strand_id
1 'polypeptide(L)'
;MIGRSMIAALLAATSIGAPAFAATTSVFPVAPAEPHAVTVKAVGDGRADDSAAIQQALDQARDTTGHGIVFLPSGTYRITRSLIVPAGVRVYGVGPTRPVLLLGANTPGFQQGVSTMVIFAGGDQYQVGKVPVPVPTVVPRDKVVRDANSGTFYSSMSNVDIEIGAGNPAAAGVRFRMAQHAFLSHMEFRLGTAFAGVYQAGNVIENVHFQGGRYGIVTEKTSPAWQFTLLDSTFDGQRDAAIREHEVDLTLVNVAIRNTPVGIEIDRGYSDSLWGKDVRFENVSKAGVVISNEKNVFTQVGFDNALAVNSPVFARFRDSGRTIDGKGKAYRIANFSYGLAVPALGHTGDYATTADIQPLSAMPAPRAPAIRDLPPMDQWVNVRTLGAVGDGKADDTAALQKAIDANRILYFPTGFYKVTDRLTLRPDSILIGLHPAITQLFIPDNNPKHAGLGAVLPILESRKGGDNILSGLGLFTGRVNPRASALLWRSGEQSLVEDVKIMGGGGTPTADGKMLGTLRVNTGDPVTDSRLDAQYPSIWVTDGGGGTFADVWSPNSFAQAGFYITDTDTPGHVYEMSVEHHARNEFVLDNVHNWEFLAPQTEQEVDDGPDAISLDIRNSSNLLFANYHGYRVTRTYAPEKSAVKITNSGNIRFRNVHVNGESGYATCDDEGCGTFLRASKYPFDNAIEDVSRKLLVREREFAALDIGPAGSALPAVAPSGTKVEKLEDGFWSISGAAVDAQGQLYFIDRRFQRIHRWSEGKGLGIVRDHALDPVNLAIDASGHVMVLSSLGAKGGAYSFDPAGPKDALTLIQPTPVRSTGAAKTLLPVNWWNNGEFRDQLDHKSYEFTTLAEMFARDVGTPKAKEYLSPDGSLSLPAFRVWQQGPIDHTGWRWSDGLNANGFISGKIGDRLFVTNGSENITYSGTIGPGGTLTGLKPFANRGGESVAVDEQGRVFVANGQIFVYGADGKESGRIDVPDRPLQILFGGPDKRTLFILTHHALYAAKP
;
A
#
# COMPACT_ATOMS: atom_id res chain seq x y z
N MET A 1 40.99 -40.45 -60.11
CA MET A 1 41.07 -41.65 -59.24
C MET A 1 41.94 -41.32 -58.04
N ILE A 2 41.30 -41.18 -56.87
CA ILE A 2 41.70 -41.60 -55.50
C ILE A 2 40.52 -41.10 -54.63
N GLY A 3 39.87 -42.04 -53.96
CA GLY A 3 38.48 -41.96 -53.53
C GLY A 3 38.26 -41.34 -52.16
N ARG A 4 37.07 -40.75 -52.04
CA ARG A 4 36.39 -40.29 -50.83
C ARG A 4 36.12 -41.47 -49.88
N SER A 5 36.55 -41.39 -48.62
CA SER A 5 35.98 -42.15 -47.49
C SER A 5 36.54 -41.62 -46.17
N MET A 6 35.91 -40.59 -45.59
CA MET A 6 36.13 -40.21 -44.18
C MET A 6 35.02 -39.26 -43.66
N ILE A 7 33.74 -39.55 -43.91
CA ILE A 7 32.61 -38.87 -43.24
C ILE A 7 31.47 -39.87 -43.08
N ALA A 8 31.55 -40.76 -42.08
CA ALA A 8 30.43 -41.64 -41.73
C ALA A 8 30.49 -42.24 -40.30
N ALA A 9 31.27 -41.68 -39.37
CA ALA A 9 31.42 -42.27 -38.02
C ALA A 9 31.40 -41.25 -36.86
N LEU A 10 30.77 -40.09 -37.03
CA LEU A 10 30.71 -39.03 -36.01
C LEU A 10 29.34 -38.29 -36.00
N LEU A 11 28.24 -39.03 -36.23
CA LEU A 11 26.88 -38.48 -36.29
C LEU A 11 25.85 -39.36 -35.55
N ALA A 12 26.28 -40.01 -34.45
CA ALA A 12 25.40 -40.84 -33.63
C ALA A 12 25.71 -40.72 -32.13
N ALA A 13 25.79 -39.49 -31.59
CA ALA A 13 25.78 -39.26 -30.13
C ALA A 13 25.60 -37.78 -29.75
N THR A 14 24.56 -37.08 -30.21
CA THR A 14 24.07 -35.84 -29.56
C THR A 14 22.61 -35.59 -29.92
N SER A 15 21.72 -36.51 -29.52
CA SER A 15 20.34 -36.12 -29.21
C SER A 15 20.28 -35.99 -27.70
N ILE A 16 20.66 -34.83 -27.18
CA ILE A 16 20.27 -34.43 -25.83
C ILE A 16 18.75 -34.31 -25.90
N GLY A 17 18.04 -35.37 -25.52
CA GLY A 17 16.61 -35.31 -25.32
C GLY A 17 16.38 -34.21 -24.30
N ALA A 18 15.56 -33.22 -24.66
CA ALA A 18 14.98 -32.34 -23.66
C ALA A 18 14.37 -33.23 -22.56
N PRO A 19 14.59 -32.95 -21.26
CA PRO A 19 13.91 -33.69 -20.23
C PRO A 19 12.41 -33.58 -20.53
N ALA A 20 11.75 -34.73 -20.71
CA ALA A 20 10.30 -34.77 -20.74
C ALA A 20 9.85 -34.29 -19.35
N PHE A 21 9.42 -33.04 -19.28
CA PHE A 21 8.84 -32.49 -18.06
C PHE A 21 7.65 -33.36 -17.69
N ALA A 22 7.57 -33.76 -16.42
CA ALA A 22 6.43 -34.52 -15.91
C ALA A 22 5.14 -33.75 -16.24
N ALA A 23 4.07 -34.46 -16.60
CA ALA A 23 2.78 -33.83 -16.83
C ALA A 23 2.39 -33.00 -15.59
N THR A 24 2.08 -31.73 -15.79
CA THR A 24 1.74 -30.82 -14.70
C THR A 24 0.40 -31.24 -14.09
N THR A 25 0.37 -31.38 -12.76
CA THR A 25 -0.84 -31.82 -12.04
C THR A 25 -1.75 -30.61 -11.84
N SER A 26 -2.99 -30.71 -12.31
CA SER A 26 -4.00 -29.68 -12.17
C SER A 26 -4.67 -29.77 -10.79
N VAL A 27 -4.79 -28.65 -10.07
CA VAL A 27 -5.60 -28.60 -8.83
C VAL A 27 -7.11 -28.53 -9.11
N PHE A 28 -7.49 -28.25 -10.37
CA PHE A 28 -8.86 -28.33 -10.88
C PHE A 28 -8.94 -29.40 -12.00
N PRO A 29 -8.93 -30.70 -11.67
CA PRO A 29 -8.89 -31.79 -12.66
C PRO A 29 -10.14 -31.85 -13.56
N VAL A 30 -11.23 -31.22 -13.16
CA VAL A 30 -12.45 -31.02 -13.94
C VAL A 30 -12.95 -29.59 -13.74
N ALA A 31 -13.75 -29.06 -14.67
CA ALA A 31 -14.39 -27.77 -14.49
C ALA A 31 -15.45 -27.85 -13.37
N PRO A 32 -15.39 -26.98 -12.34
CA PRO A 32 -16.44 -26.90 -11.34
C PRO A 32 -17.80 -26.60 -11.97
N ALA A 33 -18.87 -27.08 -11.33
CA ALA A 33 -20.24 -26.80 -11.76
C ALA A 33 -20.61 -25.34 -11.46
N GLU A 34 -20.13 -24.44 -12.32
CA GLU A 34 -20.21 -22.99 -12.15
C GLU A 34 -21.11 -22.38 -13.25
N PRO A 35 -22.37 -22.03 -12.94
CA PRO A 35 -23.37 -21.65 -13.95
C PRO A 35 -23.04 -20.39 -14.74
N HIS A 36 -22.25 -19.47 -14.17
CA HIS A 36 -21.94 -18.17 -14.78
C HIS A 36 -20.51 -18.07 -15.31
N ALA A 37 -19.72 -19.15 -15.26
CA ALA A 37 -18.37 -19.16 -15.81
C ALA A 37 -18.38 -19.22 -17.34
N VAL A 38 -17.53 -18.41 -17.98
CA VAL A 38 -17.28 -18.48 -19.42
C VAL A 38 -16.15 -19.47 -19.67
N THR A 39 -16.42 -20.56 -20.40
CA THR A 39 -15.36 -21.50 -20.80
C THR A 39 -14.77 -21.10 -22.15
N VAL A 40 -13.44 -20.98 -22.20
CA VAL A 40 -12.69 -20.66 -23.43
C VAL A 40 -12.94 -21.72 -24.50
N LYS A 41 -13.26 -21.28 -25.72
CA LYS A 41 -13.43 -22.12 -26.91
C LYS A 41 -12.32 -21.82 -27.92
N ALA A 42 -11.13 -22.32 -27.63
CA ALA A 42 -9.92 -22.16 -28.42
C ALA A 42 -9.35 -23.53 -28.84
N VAL A 43 -8.39 -23.58 -29.77
CA VAL A 43 -7.88 -24.84 -30.32
C VAL A 43 -6.98 -25.56 -29.31
N GLY A 44 -6.06 -24.85 -28.64
CA GLY A 44 -5.25 -25.41 -27.56
C GLY A 44 -4.21 -26.44 -28.00
N ASP A 45 -3.75 -26.40 -29.25
CA ASP A 45 -2.79 -27.35 -29.83
C ASP A 45 -1.32 -26.89 -29.82
N GLY A 46 -1.06 -25.69 -29.30
CA GLY A 46 0.24 -25.02 -29.25
C GLY A 46 0.69 -24.43 -30.58
N ARG A 47 -0.14 -24.47 -31.62
CA ARG A 47 0.20 -24.03 -32.98
C ARG A 47 -0.73 -22.93 -33.47
N ALA A 48 -2.03 -23.13 -33.34
CA ALA A 48 -3.03 -22.12 -33.67
C ALA A 48 -2.83 -20.86 -32.83
N ASP A 49 -3.10 -19.69 -33.41
CA ASP A 49 -3.14 -18.45 -32.62
C ASP A 49 -4.50 -18.35 -31.91
N ASP A 50 -4.49 -18.65 -30.61
CA ASP A 50 -5.68 -18.70 -29.76
C ASP A 50 -6.00 -17.35 -29.10
N SER A 51 -5.21 -16.30 -29.39
CA SER A 51 -5.34 -14.99 -28.72
C SER A 51 -6.75 -14.41 -28.80
N ALA A 52 -7.39 -14.49 -29.97
CA ALA A 52 -8.71 -13.90 -30.19
C ALA A 52 -9.81 -14.66 -29.44
N ALA A 53 -9.75 -16.00 -29.43
CA ALA A 53 -10.73 -16.83 -28.75
C ALA A 53 -10.65 -16.67 -27.23
N ILE A 54 -9.43 -16.57 -26.68
CA ILE A 54 -9.23 -16.31 -25.25
C ILE A 54 -9.67 -14.90 -24.88
N GLN A 55 -9.28 -13.89 -25.66
CA GLN A 55 -9.70 -12.51 -25.39
C GLN A 55 -11.23 -12.37 -25.43
N GLN A 56 -11.91 -13.03 -26.38
CA GLN A 56 -13.36 -13.03 -26.46
C GLN A 56 -14.01 -13.60 -25.19
N ALA A 57 -13.45 -14.66 -24.59
CA ALA A 57 -13.95 -15.22 -23.34
C ALA A 57 -13.74 -14.25 -22.17
N LEU A 58 -12.56 -13.61 -22.08
CA LEU A 58 -12.26 -12.59 -21.07
C LEU A 58 -13.20 -11.39 -21.15
N ASP A 59 -13.47 -10.90 -22.37
CA ASP A 59 -14.34 -9.75 -22.61
C ASP A 59 -15.81 -10.05 -22.27
N GLN A 60 -16.24 -11.32 -22.37
CA GLN A 60 -17.61 -11.77 -22.08
C GLN A 60 -17.83 -12.14 -20.60
N ALA A 61 -16.77 -12.26 -19.81
CA ALA A 61 -16.85 -12.84 -18.47
C ALA A 61 -17.61 -11.98 -17.46
N ARG A 62 -17.56 -10.65 -17.60
CA ARG A 62 -18.12 -9.72 -16.62
C ARG A 62 -19.64 -9.73 -16.65
N ASP A 63 -20.25 -9.95 -15.50
CA ASP A 63 -21.68 -9.76 -15.26
C ASP A 63 -22.03 -8.28 -15.04
N THR A 64 -23.28 -8.00 -14.66
CA THR A 64 -23.75 -6.64 -14.38
C THR A 64 -23.12 -5.99 -13.15
N THR A 65 -22.53 -6.78 -12.24
CA THR A 65 -21.78 -6.27 -11.09
C THR A 65 -20.33 -5.94 -11.47
N GLY A 66 -19.91 -6.31 -12.68
CA GLY A 66 -18.57 -6.09 -13.18
C GLY A 66 -17.56 -7.18 -12.80
N HIS A 67 -18.02 -8.35 -12.35
CA HIS A 67 -17.18 -9.47 -11.94
C HIS A 67 -17.45 -10.71 -12.81
N GLY A 68 -16.51 -11.67 -12.84
CA GLY A 68 -16.69 -12.86 -13.67
C GLY A 68 -15.65 -13.95 -13.46
N ILE A 69 -15.96 -15.14 -13.98
CA ILE A 69 -15.07 -16.31 -13.95
C ILE A 69 -14.85 -16.81 -15.37
N VAL A 70 -13.60 -17.09 -15.72
CA VAL A 70 -13.21 -17.74 -16.97
C VAL A 70 -12.54 -19.07 -16.69
N PHE A 71 -13.02 -20.13 -17.35
CA PHE A 71 -12.35 -21.42 -17.37
C PHE A 71 -11.51 -21.58 -18.62
N LEU A 72 -10.24 -21.91 -18.44
CA LEU A 72 -9.29 -22.25 -19.50
C LEU A 72 -9.06 -23.79 -19.48
N PRO A 73 -9.64 -24.57 -20.41
CA PRO A 73 -9.49 -26.02 -20.42
C PRO A 73 -8.04 -26.47 -20.63
N SER A 74 -7.70 -27.71 -20.27
CA SER A 74 -6.39 -28.31 -20.57
C SER A 74 -6.05 -28.18 -22.06
N GLY A 75 -4.87 -27.66 -22.35
CA GLY A 75 -4.37 -27.43 -23.70
C GLY A 75 -3.17 -26.51 -23.68
N THR A 76 -2.51 -26.38 -24.83
CA THR A 76 -1.42 -25.40 -25.02
C THR A 76 -1.91 -24.31 -25.95
N TYR A 77 -2.05 -23.09 -25.46
CA TYR A 77 -2.63 -21.98 -26.19
C TYR A 77 -1.54 -21.04 -26.66
N ARG A 78 -1.20 -21.11 -27.96
CA ARG A 78 -0.23 -20.17 -28.52
C ARG A 78 -0.89 -18.81 -28.70
N ILE A 79 -0.26 -17.77 -28.16
CA ILE A 79 -0.69 -16.38 -28.30
C ILE A 79 0.33 -15.56 -29.10
N THR A 80 -0.15 -14.48 -29.72
CA THR A 80 0.66 -13.58 -30.56
C THR A 80 0.57 -12.11 -30.17
N ARG A 81 -0.27 -11.79 -29.19
CA ARG A 81 -0.56 -10.44 -28.68
C ARG A 81 -0.91 -10.50 -27.19
N SER A 82 -0.91 -9.36 -26.52
CA SER A 82 -1.29 -9.31 -25.11
C SER A 82 -2.75 -9.69 -24.91
N LEU A 83 -3.00 -10.60 -23.96
CA LEU A 83 -4.32 -10.88 -23.39
C LEU A 83 -4.61 -9.85 -22.30
N ILE A 84 -5.79 -9.23 -22.34
CA ILE A 84 -6.23 -8.24 -21.36
C ILE A 84 -7.29 -8.88 -20.48
N VAL A 85 -6.97 -9.08 -19.20
CA VAL A 85 -7.90 -9.55 -18.18
C VAL A 85 -8.60 -8.33 -17.59
N PRO A 86 -9.93 -8.20 -17.74
CA PRO A 86 -10.66 -7.08 -17.14
C PRO A 86 -10.61 -7.08 -15.60
N ALA A 87 -10.76 -5.91 -14.98
CA ALA A 87 -10.99 -5.79 -13.54
C ALA A 87 -12.20 -6.64 -13.10
N GLY A 88 -12.08 -7.32 -11.96
CA GLY A 88 -13.10 -8.21 -11.41
C GLY A 88 -13.19 -9.60 -12.06
N VAL A 89 -12.30 -9.96 -12.99
CA VAL A 89 -12.34 -11.28 -13.68
C VAL A 89 -11.28 -12.23 -13.13
N ARG A 90 -11.70 -13.44 -12.77
CA ARG A 90 -10.82 -14.52 -12.33
C ARG A 90 -10.68 -15.61 -13.40
N VAL A 91 -9.46 -16.08 -13.63
CA VAL A 91 -9.13 -17.11 -14.62
C VAL A 91 -8.67 -18.38 -13.91
N TYR A 92 -9.33 -19.50 -14.16
CA TYR A 92 -8.93 -20.81 -13.64
C TYR A 92 -8.61 -21.76 -14.77
N GLY A 93 -7.42 -22.37 -14.74
CA GLY A 93 -7.13 -23.52 -15.57
C GLY A 93 -7.90 -24.73 -15.07
N VAL A 94 -8.52 -25.50 -15.97
CA VAL A 94 -9.36 -26.66 -15.62
C VAL A 94 -9.09 -27.85 -16.54
N GLY A 95 -9.27 -29.06 -16.02
CA GLY A 95 -9.04 -30.31 -16.74
C GLY A 95 -7.84 -31.09 -16.19
N PRO A 96 -7.54 -32.28 -16.76
CA PRO A 96 -6.59 -33.24 -16.17
C PRO A 96 -5.16 -32.70 -16.03
N THR A 97 -4.76 -31.74 -16.86
CA THR A 97 -3.46 -31.06 -16.78
C THR A 97 -3.66 -29.55 -16.79
N ARG A 98 -2.72 -28.80 -16.21
CA ARG A 98 -2.77 -27.33 -16.28
C ARG A 98 -2.71 -26.87 -17.75
N PRO A 99 -3.56 -25.92 -18.19
CA PRO A 99 -3.36 -25.26 -19.47
C PRO A 99 -2.06 -24.46 -19.49
N VAL A 100 -1.47 -24.31 -20.68
CA VAL A 100 -0.25 -23.53 -20.91
C VAL A 100 -0.55 -22.37 -21.84
N LEU A 101 -0.29 -21.13 -21.41
CA LEU A 101 -0.20 -19.98 -22.32
C LEU A 101 1.21 -19.93 -22.91
N LEU A 102 1.32 -20.14 -24.21
CA LEU A 102 2.59 -20.25 -24.93
C LEU A 102 2.85 -18.99 -25.77
N LEU A 103 3.97 -18.33 -25.52
CA LEU A 103 4.56 -17.39 -26.48
C LEU A 103 5.54 -18.15 -27.37
N GLY A 104 5.14 -18.38 -28.63
CA GLY A 104 5.98 -19.10 -29.59
C GLY A 104 7.32 -18.41 -29.85
N ALA A 105 8.28 -19.15 -30.42
CA ALA A 105 9.60 -18.59 -30.73
C ALA A 105 9.51 -17.38 -31.67
N ASN A 106 10.31 -16.35 -31.42
CA ASN A 106 10.39 -15.11 -32.22
C ASN A 106 9.01 -14.46 -32.48
N THR A 107 8.13 -14.40 -31.47
CA THR A 107 6.80 -13.82 -31.64
C THR A 107 6.90 -12.30 -31.84
N PRO A 108 6.40 -11.73 -32.95
CA PRO A 108 6.56 -10.31 -33.23
C PRO A 108 6.07 -9.41 -32.10
N GLY A 109 6.89 -8.40 -31.74
CA GLY A 109 6.58 -7.43 -30.69
C GLY A 109 7.20 -7.76 -29.32
N PHE A 110 7.87 -8.91 -29.18
CA PHE A 110 8.50 -9.37 -27.93
C PHE A 110 10.04 -9.44 -28.00
N GLN A 111 10.66 -8.75 -28.95
CA GLN A 111 12.12 -8.77 -29.16
C GLN A 111 12.88 -7.66 -28.43
N GLN A 112 12.24 -6.52 -28.12
CA GLN A 112 12.90 -5.32 -27.60
C GLN A 112 12.08 -4.63 -26.51
N GLY A 113 12.76 -4.02 -25.54
CA GLY A 113 12.17 -3.36 -24.37
C GLY A 113 11.52 -4.34 -23.39
N VAL A 114 10.35 -3.98 -22.86
CA VAL A 114 9.49 -4.89 -22.06
C VAL A 114 8.13 -5.01 -22.75
N SER A 115 7.68 -6.25 -22.96
CA SER A 115 6.40 -6.61 -23.61
C SER A 115 5.68 -7.69 -22.81
N THR A 116 4.40 -7.52 -22.49
CA THR A 116 3.69 -8.38 -21.53
C THR A 116 2.68 -9.30 -22.22
N MET A 117 2.72 -10.62 -21.93
CA MET A 117 1.80 -11.60 -22.50
C MET A 117 0.38 -11.46 -21.94
N VAL A 118 0.25 -11.31 -20.62
CA VAL A 118 -1.03 -11.10 -19.93
C VAL A 118 -0.98 -9.78 -19.16
N ILE A 119 -2.03 -8.98 -19.25
CA ILE A 119 -2.18 -7.70 -18.54
C ILE A 119 -3.49 -7.73 -17.79
N PHE A 120 -3.44 -7.49 -16.48
CA PHE A 120 -4.63 -7.16 -15.70
C PHE A 120 -4.92 -5.66 -15.82
N ALA A 121 -6.09 -5.31 -16.32
CA ALA A 121 -6.46 -3.93 -16.64
C ALA A 121 -7.33 -3.30 -15.55
N GLY A 122 -7.11 -2.00 -15.31
CA GLY A 122 -7.94 -1.22 -14.38
C GLY A 122 -9.28 -0.77 -14.97
N GLY A 123 -10.24 -0.48 -14.09
CA GLY A 123 -11.53 0.12 -14.44
C GLY A 123 -11.50 1.66 -14.48
N ASP A 124 -12.53 2.31 -15.01
CA ASP A 124 -12.67 3.78 -14.99
C ASP A 124 -13.24 4.28 -13.64
N GLN A 125 -12.47 4.05 -12.56
CA GLN A 125 -12.89 4.24 -11.17
C GLN A 125 -13.54 5.61 -10.89
N TYR A 126 -13.03 6.68 -11.51
CA TYR A 126 -13.49 8.05 -11.29
C TYR A 126 -14.26 8.64 -12.48
N GLN A 127 -14.75 7.79 -13.41
CA GLN A 127 -15.48 8.22 -14.60
C GLN A 127 -14.70 9.27 -15.43
N VAL A 128 -13.38 9.09 -15.52
CA VAL A 128 -12.48 10.02 -16.21
C VAL A 128 -12.69 9.95 -17.74
N GLY A 129 -13.19 8.81 -18.23
CA GLY A 129 -13.38 8.51 -19.65
C GLY A 129 -12.06 8.23 -20.36
N LYS A 130 -11.16 9.23 -20.42
CA LYS A 130 -9.79 9.06 -20.97
C LYS A 130 -8.94 8.17 -20.06
N VAL A 131 -7.96 7.50 -20.65
CA VAL A 131 -6.97 6.69 -19.92
C VAL A 131 -5.82 7.61 -19.46
N PRO A 132 -5.67 7.91 -18.16
CA PRO A 132 -4.66 8.86 -17.71
C PRO A 132 -3.24 8.32 -17.81
N VAL A 133 -3.08 7.03 -17.50
CA VAL A 133 -1.82 6.30 -17.50
C VAL A 133 -2.04 4.98 -18.24
N PRO A 134 -1.67 4.89 -19.53
CA PRO A 134 -1.83 3.67 -20.30
C PRO A 134 -0.68 2.69 -20.04
N VAL A 135 -0.95 1.39 -20.17
CA VAL A 135 0.07 0.33 -20.04
C VAL A 135 1.07 0.42 -21.20
N PRO A 136 2.36 0.73 -20.98
CA PRO A 136 3.29 0.91 -22.08
C PRO A 136 3.77 -0.42 -22.70
N THR A 137 3.62 -1.54 -21.97
CA THR A 137 4.15 -2.87 -22.35
C THR A 137 3.18 -3.71 -23.20
N VAL A 138 2.01 -3.18 -23.55
CA VAL A 138 1.01 -3.89 -24.36
C VAL A 138 1.49 -4.16 -25.78
N VAL A 139 1.13 -5.33 -26.31
CA VAL A 139 1.37 -5.74 -27.69
C VAL A 139 0.03 -5.96 -28.40
N PRO A 140 -0.25 -5.28 -29.52
CA PRO A 140 0.59 -4.27 -30.19
C PRO A 140 0.62 -2.92 -29.43
N ARG A 141 1.66 -2.11 -29.68
CA ARG A 141 1.97 -0.88 -28.91
C ARG A 141 1.01 0.29 -29.15
N ASP A 142 0.20 0.23 -30.20
CA ASP A 142 -0.84 1.21 -30.54
C ASP A 142 -2.14 0.98 -29.75
N LYS A 143 -2.28 -0.18 -29.09
CA LYS A 143 -3.42 -0.46 -28.22
C LYS A 143 -3.31 0.38 -26.95
N VAL A 144 -4.38 1.09 -26.59
CA VAL A 144 -4.48 1.83 -25.33
C VAL A 144 -5.20 0.97 -24.31
N VAL A 145 -4.48 0.56 -23.26
CA VAL A 145 -5.03 -0.22 -22.14
C VAL A 145 -4.93 0.61 -20.88
N ARG A 146 -6.02 0.67 -20.11
CA ARG A 146 -6.03 1.32 -18.80
C ARG A 146 -5.24 0.47 -17.82
N ASP A 147 -4.20 1.06 -17.23
CA ASP A 147 -3.44 0.40 -16.18
C ASP A 147 -4.27 0.29 -14.89
N ALA A 148 -3.81 -0.55 -13.98
CA ALA A 148 -4.41 -0.68 -12.67
C ALA A 148 -4.38 0.65 -11.90
N ASN A 149 -5.44 0.86 -11.13
CA ASN A 149 -5.62 1.95 -10.17
C ASN A 149 -6.09 1.38 -8.82
N SER A 150 -6.27 2.24 -7.83
CA SER A 150 -6.71 1.90 -6.48
C SER A 150 -8.02 1.12 -6.41
N GLY A 151 -8.79 0.99 -7.50
CA GLY A 151 -10.03 0.21 -7.59
C GLY A 151 -9.90 -1.13 -8.33
N THR A 152 -8.69 -1.63 -8.57
CA THR A 152 -8.46 -2.83 -9.42
C THR A 152 -8.44 -4.11 -8.60
N PHE A 153 -9.58 -4.45 -8.01
CA PHE A 153 -9.75 -5.56 -7.07
C PHE A 153 -10.10 -6.90 -7.75
N TYR A 154 -9.99 -7.99 -6.99
CA TYR A 154 -10.51 -9.35 -7.28
C TYR A 154 -9.90 -10.13 -8.44
N SER A 155 -9.33 -9.48 -9.46
CA SER A 155 -8.88 -10.21 -10.63
C SER A 155 -7.69 -11.12 -10.28
N SER A 156 -7.78 -12.38 -10.69
CA SER A 156 -6.82 -13.42 -10.28
C SER A 156 -6.61 -14.43 -11.40
N MET A 157 -5.50 -15.16 -11.37
CA MET A 157 -5.26 -16.28 -12.28
C MET A 157 -4.67 -17.46 -11.51
N SER A 158 -5.28 -18.63 -11.63
CA SER A 158 -4.84 -19.82 -10.92
C SER A 158 -4.78 -21.04 -11.83
N ASN A 159 -3.82 -21.94 -11.55
CA ASN A 159 -3.71 -23.22 -12.23
C ASN A 159 -3.46 -23.10 -13.74
N VAL A 160 -2.75 -22.05 -14.18
CA VAL A 160 -2.37 -21.78 -15.58
C VAL A 160 -0.85 -21.63 -15.67
N ASP A 161 -0.21 -22.39 -16.56
CA ASP A 161 1.23 -22.29 -16.76
C ASP A 161 1.56 -21.27 -17.86
N ILE A 162 2.72 -20.62 -17.74
CA ILE A 162 3.25 -19.68 -18.73
C ILE A 162 4.54 -20.23 -19.32
N GLU A 163 4.62 -20.26 -20.66
CA GLU A 163 5.82 -20.69 -21.37
C GLU A 163 6.26 -19.68 -22.43
N ILE A 164 7.54 -19.32 -22.41
CA ILE A 164 8.14 -18.35 -23.33
C ILE A 164 9.22 -19.02 -24.16
N GLY A 165 8.96 -19.15 -25.46
CA GLY A 165 9.89 -19.69 -26.44
C GLY A 165 11.08 -18.76 -26.71
N ALA A 166 12.13 -19.33 -27.31
CA ALA A 166 13.36 -18.61 -27.65
C ALA A 166 13.13 -17.39 -28.57
N GLY A 167 14.00 -16.38 -28.48
CA GLY A 167 13.91 -15.17 -29.32
C GLY A 167 12.91 -14.12 -28.84
N ASN A 168 12.43 -14.23 -27.60
CA ASN A 168 11.53 -13.26 -26.96
C ASN A 168 12.16 -12.63 -25.68
N PRO A 169 13.35 -12.02 -25.75
CA PRO A 169 14.06 -11.54 -24.55
C PRO A 169 13.37 -10.36 -23.84
N ALA A 170 12.43 -9.68 -24.51
CA ALA A 170 11.65 -8.59 -23.94
C ALA A 170 10.37 -9.07 -23.23
N ALA A 171 10.04 -10.36 -23.32
CA ALA A 171 8.78 -10.87 -22.81
C ALA A 171 8.74 -10.88 -21.27
N ALA A 172 7.62 -10.42 -20.73
CA ALA A 172 7.17 -10.71 -19.38
C ALA A 172 5.88 -11.55 -19.45
N GLY A 173 5.78 -12.59 -18.63
CA GLY A 173 4.62 -13.48 -18.62
C GLY A 173 3.34 -12.77 -18.18
N VAL A 174 3.33 -12.21 -16.98
CA VAL A 174 2.15 -11.53 -16.44
C VAL A 174 2.54 -10.15 -15.94
N ARG A 175 1.86 -9.10 -16.41
CA ARG A 175 1.85 -7.79 -15.74
C ARG A 175 0.78 -7.84 -14.67
N PHE A 176 1.19 -8.01 -13.42
CA PHE A 176 0.30 -8.30 -12.30
C PHE A 176 0.25 -7.13 -11.31
N ARG A 177 0.00 -5.92 -11.82
CA ARG A 177 -0.07 -4.70 -11.01
C ARG A 177 -1.49 -4.58 -10.49
N MET A 178 -1.71 -4.79 -9.19
CA MET A 178 -3.06 -4.95 -8.64
C MET A 178 -3.28 -4.21 -7.32
N ALA A 179 -4.56 -4.19 -6.95
CA ALA A 179 -5.14 -3.78 -5.67
C ALA A 179 -5.47 -5.06 -4.83
N GLN A 180 -6.26 -5.00 -3.74
CA GLN A 180 -6.52 -6.18 -2.88
C GLN A 180 -7.34 -7.30 -3.55
N HIS A 181 -7.32 -8.50 -2.95
CA HIS A 181 -7.99 -9.72 -3.42
C HIS A 181 -7.60 -10.18 -4.83
N ALA A 182 -6.39 -9.84 -5.24
CA ALA A 182 -5.81 -10.30 -6.48
C ALA A 182 -4.68 -11.27 -6.18
N PHE A 183 -4.77 -12.48 -6.73
CA PHE A 183 -3.72 -13.49 -6.60
C PHE A 183 -3.31 -14.15 -7.91
N LEU A 184 -2.05 -14.64 -7.94
CA LEU A 184 -1.61 -15.71 -8.84
C LEU A 184 -1.32 -16.96 -8.03
N SER A 185 -1.88 -18.12 -8.41
CA SER A 185 -1.62 -19.36 -7.66
C SER A 185 -1.51 -20.63 -8.49
N HIS A 186 -0.72 -21.59 -7.98
CA HIS A 186 -0.54 -22.92 -8.58
C HIS A 186 -0.04 -22.89 -10.04
N MET A 187 1.00 -22.09 -10.33
CA MET A 187 1.50 -21.83 -11.69
C MET A 187 2.96 -22.24 -11.85
N GLU A 188 3.31 -22.68 -13.06
CA GLU A 188 4.70 -22.77 -13.52
C GLU A 188 5.01 -21.75 -14.61
N PHE A 189 6.12 -21.03 -14.42
CA PHE A 189 6.69 -20.12 -15.40
C PHE A 189 7.98 -20.72 -15.99
N ARG A 190 7.92 -21.09 -17.27
CA ARG A 190 9.08 -21.58 -18.04
C ARG A 190 9.55 -20.47 -18.97
N LEU A 191 10.58 -19.74 -18.54
CA LEU A 191 10.89 -18.40 -19.07
C LEU A 191 11.98 -18.38 -20.15
N GLY A 192 12.81 -19.42 -20.24
CA GLY A 192 13.95 -19.41 -21.17
C GLY A 192 14.85 -18.19 -20.96
N THR A 193 14.92 -17.28 -21.94
CA THR A 193 15.69 -16.03 -21.86
C THR A 193 14.83 -14.77 -21.71
N ALA A 194 13.55 -14.92 -21.32
CA ALA A 194 12.61 -13.82 -21.16
C ALA A 194 13.09 -12.77 -20.13
N PHE A 195 12.49 -11.58 -20.16
CA PHE A 195 12.81 -10.51 -19.21
C PHE A 195 12.36 -10.88 -17.78
N ALA A 196 11.10 -11.29 -17.62
CA ALA A 196 10.55 -11.66 -16.32
C ALA A 196 9.42 -12.70 -16.45
N GLY A 197 9.12 -13.42 -15.36
CA GLY A 197 7.87 -14.15 -15.23
C GLY A 197 6.72 -13.21 -14.89
N VAL A 198 6.87 -12.47 -13.80
CA VAL A 198 5.92 -11.43 -13.39
C VAL A 198 6.60 -10.06 -13.44
N TYR A 199 5.88 -9.07 -14.00
CA TYR A 199 6.29 -7.67 -14.04
C TYR A 199 5.29 -6.80 -13.27
N GLN A 200 5.78 -5.96 -12.36
CA GLN A 200 5.01 -5.13 -11.43
C GLN A 200 4.01 -5.95 -10.62
N ALA A 201 4.49 -6.83 -9.74
CA ALA A 201 3.66 -7.75 -8.96
C ALA A 201 2.89 -7.07 -7.81
N GLY A 202 1.68 -7.54 -7.54
CA GLY A 202 0.82 -7.31 -6.36
C GLY A 202 -0.50 -8.09 -6.56
N ASN A 203 -1.30 -8.48 -5.58
CA ASN A 203 -1.13 -8.37 -4.14
C ASN A 203 -0.57 -9.66 -3.51
N VAL A 204 -1.05 -10.83 -3.97
CA VAL A 204 -0.59 -12.14 -3.46
C VAL A 204 -0.09 -13.02 -4.60
N ILE A 205 1.01 -13.75 -4.37
CA ILE A 205 1.41 -14.88 -5.22
C ILE A 205 1.69 -16.08 -4.31
N GLU A 206 1.10 -17.22 -4.63
CA GLU A 206 1.15 -18.41 -3.78
C GLU A 206 1.41 -19.67 -4.62
N ASN A 207 2.37 -20.51 -4.21
CA ASN A 207 2.64 -21.78 -4.90
C ASN A 207 2.94 -21.57 -6.40
N VAL A 208 3.88 -20.67 -6.70
CA VAL A 208 4.30 -20.34 -8.07
C VAL A 208 5.79 -20.60 -8.25
N HIS A 209 6.14 -21.23 -9.38
CA HIS A 209 7.50 -21.69 -9.64
C HIS A 209 8.08 -21.09 -10.92
N PHE A 210 9.24 -20.45 -10.81
CA PHE A 210 9.93 -19.73 -11.88
C PHE A 210 11.20 -20.44 -12.32
N GLN A 211 11.27 -20.84 -13.60
CA GLN A 211 12.40 -21.54 -14.20
C GLN A 211 13.02 -20.70 -15.34
N GLY A 212 14.30 -20.36 -15.18
CA GLY A 212 15.04 -19.52 -16.13
C GLY A 212 14.57 -18.07 -16.13
N GLY A 213 14.81 -17.36 -17.24
CA GLY A 213 14.55 -15.93 -17.37
C GLY A 213 15.71 -15.07 -16.87
N ARG A 214 15.67 -13.77 -17.20
CA ARG A 214 16.58 -12.77 -16.63
C ARG A 214 16.25 -12.57 -15.15
N TYR A 215 14.96 -12.39 -14.87
CA TYR A 215 14.36 -12.32 -13.53
C TYR A 215 13.16 -13.26 -13.44
N GLY A 216 12.82 -13.72 -12.24
CA GLY A 216 11.54 -14.37 -11.99
C GLY A 216 10.45 -13.31 -11.81
N ILE A 217 10.69 -12.37 -10.90
CA ILE A 217 9.82 -11.22 -10.64
C ILE A 217 10.63 -9.91 -10.77
N VAL A 218 10.03 -8.91 -11.41
CA VAL A 218 10.47 -7.51 -11.35
C VAL A 218 9.31 -6.70 -10.82
N THR A 219 9.48 -5.99 -9.70
CA THR A 219 8.40 -5.22 -9.07
C THR A 219 8.48 -3.72 -9.41
N GLU A 220 7.41 -3.03 -9.07
CA GLU A 220 7.27 -1.58 -8.87
C GLU A 220 6.14 -1.41 -7.84
N LYS A 221 5.92 -0.21 -7.27
CA LYS A 221 4.74 0.09 -6.45
C LYS A 221 3.48 -0.57 -7.03
N THR A 222 2.79 -1.34 -6.19
CA THR A 222 1.46 -1.89 -6.51
C THR A 222 0.48 -0.74 -6.75
N SER A 223 -0.81 -1.02 -6.97
CA SER A 223 -1.79 0.05 -7.15
C SER A 223 -2.88 -0.04 -6.09
N PRO A 224 -2.86 0.83 -5.05
CA PRO A 224 -2.14 2.08 -4.85
C PRO A 224 -0.93 2.01 -3.86
N ALA A 225 0.13 1.31 -4.24
CA ALA A 225 1.34 1.13 -3.42
C ALA A 225 1.07 0.47 -2.05
N TRP A 226 0.17 -0.51 -2.02
CA TRP A 226 0.13 -1.53 -0.97
C TRP A 226 1.24 -2.55 -1.14
N GLN A 227 1.31 -3.43 -0.16
CA GLN A 227 2.35 -4.44 -0.03
C GLN A 227 2.14 -5.58 -1.03
N PHE A 228 3.16 -6.43 -1.17
CA PHE A 228 3.09 -7.63 -1.99
C PHE A 228 3.62 -8.83 -1.20
N THR A 229 2.84 -9.89 -1.11
CA THR A 229 3.22 -11.12 -0.39
C THR A 229 3.41 -12.30 -1.34
N LEU A 230 4.56 -12.98 -1.19
CA LEU A 230 4.95 -14.17 -1.92
C LEU A 230 5.07 -15.38 -0.99
N LEU A 231 4.23 -16.39 -1.20
CA LEU A 231 4.10 -17.59 -0.37
C LEU A 231 4.50 -18.84 -1.17
N ASP A 232 5.17 -19.79 -0.51
CA ASP A 232 5.32 -21.18 -0.96
C ASP A 232 5.88 -21.34 -2.40
N SER A 233 6.71 -20.40 -2.82
CA SER A 233 7.13 -20.23 -4.22
C SER A 233 8.61 -20.55 -4.42
N THR A 234 9.01 -20.82 -5.67
CA THR A 234 10.41 -21.15 -5.97
C THR A 234 10.98 -20.48 -7.21
N PHE A 235 12.28 -20.19 -7.16
CA PHE A 235 13.05 -19.61 -8.25
C PHE A 235 14.25 -20.50 -8.55
N ASP A 236 14.44 -20.85 -9.82
CA ASP A 236 15.58 -21.64 -10.27
C ASP A 236 16.16 -21.12 -11.60
N GLY A 237 17.45 -20.78 -11.59
CA GLY A 237 18.21 -20.53 -12.81
C GLY A 237 18.02 -19.14 -13.42
N GLN A 238 17.57 -18.15 -12.65
CA GLN A 238 17.51 -16.77 -13.14
C GLN A 238 18.91 -16.23 -13.42
N ARG A 239 19.06 -15.57 -14.57
CA ARG A 239 20.36 -15.12 -15.08
C ARG A 239 20.97 -13.98 -14.26
N ASP A 240 20.15 -13.02 -13.81
CA ASP A 240 20.64 -11.81 -13.15
C ASP A 240 20.29 -11.84 -11.65
N ALA A 241 18.99 -11.92 -11.32
CA ALA A 241 18.50 -12.10 -9.96
C ALA A 241 17.17 -12.89 -9.95
N ALA A 242 16.82 -13.55 -8.84
CA ALA A 242 15.49 -14.18 -8.73
C ALA A 242 14.38 -13.12 -8.69
N ILE A 243 14.55 -12.10 -7.85
CA ILE A 243 13.63 -10.97 -7.69
C ILE A 243 14.41 -9.67 -7.82
N ARG A 244 13.94 -8.76 -8.69
CA ARG A 244 14.37 -7.37 -8.75
C ARG A 244 13.27 -6.50 -8.17
N GLU A 245 13.61 -5.75 -7.16
CA GLU A 245 12.68 -5.08 -6.26
C GLU A 245 12.76 -3.55 -6.48
N HIS A 246 11.59 -2.91 -6.53
CA HIS A 246 11.41 -1.47 -6.69
C HIS A 246 10.19 -0.91 -5.92
N GLU A 247 10.36 -0.49 -4.67
CA GLU A 247 9.33 0.15 -3.84
C GLU A 247 8.00 -0.64 -3.75
N VAL A 248 8.06 -1.97 -3.64
CA VAL A 248 6.87 -2.84 -3.58
C VAL A 248 6.44 -3.23 -2.16
N ASP A 249 7.30 -3.03 -1.15
CA ASP A 249 7.12 -3.53 0.22
C ASP A 249 6.90 -5.07 0.27
N LEU A 250 7.93 -5.82 -0.14
CA LEU A 250 7.87 -7.28 -0.35
C LEU A 250 7.91 -8.10 0.94
N THR A 251 6.93 -8.99 1.12
CA THR A 251 6.92 -10.05 2.14
C THR A 251 7.12 -11.42 1.51
N LEU A 252 8.00 -12.27 2.04
CA LEU A 252 8.19 -13.66 1.61
C LEU A 252 8.00 -14.65 2.76
N VAL A 253 7.28 -15.74 2.51
CA VAL A 253 7.17 -16.87 3.45
C VAL A 253 7.40 -18.18 2.73
N ASN A 254 8.32 -19.00 3.24
CA ASN A 254 8.64 -20.33 2.71
C ASN A 254 9.03 -20.33 1.21
N VAL A 255 9.84 -19.35 0.80
CA VAL A 255 10.31 -19.21 -0.58
C VAL A 255 11.70 -19.80 -0.76
N ALA A 256 11.92 -20.56 -1.84
CA ALA A 256 13.24 -21.11 -2.18
C ALA A 256 13.82 -20.46 -3.44
N ILE A 257 15.05 -19.96 -3.35
CA ILE A 257 15.79 -19.32 -4.42
C ILE A 257 17.07 -20.12 -4.72
N ARG A 258 17.21 -20.55 -5.98
CA ARG A 258 18.27 -21.48 -6.38
C ARG A 258 19.01 -21.06 -7.64
N ASN A 259 20.30 -21.40 -7.69
CA ASN A 259 21.11 -21.39 -8.90
C ASN A 259 21.10 -20.04 -9.66
N THR A 260 21.18 -18.94 -8.92
CA THR A 260 21.14 -17.57 -9.47
C THR A 260 22.29 -16.72 -8.91
N PRO A 261 22.74 -15.65 -9.59
CA PRO A 261 23.74 -14.77 -9.01
C PRO A 261 23.25 -14.02 -7.78
N VAL A 262 22.05 -13.45 -7.82
CA VAL A 262 21.50 -12.67 -6.72
C VAL A 262 20.12 -13.22 -6.37
N GLY A 263 19.82 -13.36 -5.08
CA GLY A 263 18.48 -13.73 -4.66
C GLY A 263 17.51 -12.58 -4.90
N ILE A 264 17.64 -11.53 -4.08
CA ILE A 264 16.78 -10.35 -4.13
C ILE A 264 17.65 -9.11 -4.36
N GLU A 265 17.32 -8.31 -5.36
CA GLU A 265 18.05 -7.09 -5.71
C GLU A 265 17.16 -5.87 -5.56
N ILE A 266 17.43 -5.03 -4.56
CA ILE A 266 16.82 -3.68 -4.46
C ILE A 266 17.50 -2.78 -5.50
N ASP A 267 16.69 -2.08 -6.28
CA ASP A 267 17.16 -1.24 -7.38
C ASP A 267 18.11 -0.13 -6.93
N ARG A 268 19.06 0.22 -7.81
CA ARG A 268 20.06 1.25 -7.51
C ARG A 268 19.38 2.59 -7.25
N GLY A 269 19.73 3.23 -6.14
CA GLY A 269 19.18 4.55 -5.78
C GLY A 269 17.77 4.50 -5.21
N TYR A 270 17.23 3.30 -4.98
CA TYR A 270 15.91 3.08 -4.40
C TYR A 270 15.96 2.37 -3.06
N SER A 271 14.96 2.70 -2.24
CA SER A 271 14.66 2.08 -0.95
C SER A 271 13.47 1.14 -1.08
N ASP A 272 13.35 0.18 -0.16
CA ASP A 272 12.16 -0.67 -0.03
C ASP A 272 12.04 -1.31 1.36
N SER A 273 10.82 -1.77 1.69
CA SER A 273 10.51 -2.58 2.87
C SER A 273 10.42 -4.08 2.55
N LEU A 274 11.53 -4.80 2.78
CA LEU A 274 11.65 -6.23 2.51
C LEU A 274 11.61 -7.06 3.81
N TRP A 275 10.68 -8.01 3.92
CA TRP A 275 10.64 -9.01 4.99
C TRP A 275 10.65 -10.44 4.45
N GLY A 276 11.60 -11.26 4.88
CA GLY A 276 11.66 -12.68 4.50
C GLY A 276 11.61 -13.63 5.69
N LYS A 277 10.60 -14.51 5.75
CA LYS A 277 10.50 -15.57 6.75
C LYS A 277 10.68 -16.95 6.12
N ASP A 278 11.54 -17.77 6.72
CA ASP A 278 11.81 -19.14 6.26
C ASP A 278 12.32 -19.23 4.80
N VAL A 279 12.99 -18.17 4.32
CA VAL A 279 13.54 -18.11 2.94
C VAL A 279 14.79 -18.99 2.82
N ARG A 280 14.91 -19.71 1.70
CA ARG A 280 16.06 -20.60 1.42
C ARG A 280 16.87 -20.11 0.22
N PHE A 281 18.17 -19.92 0.40
CA PHE A 281 19.11 -19.53 -0.65
C PHE A 281 20.09 -20.68 -0.96
N GLU A 282 19.99 -21.29 -2.13
CA GLU A 282 20.79 -22.47 -2.50
C GLU A 282 21.61 -22.19 -3.77
N ASN A 283 22.94 -22.21 -3.66
CA ASN A 283 23.87 -21.88 -4.75
C ASN A 283 23.69 -20.44 -5.29
N VAL A 284 23.48 -19.47 -4.39
CA VAL A 284 23.38 -18.04 -4.76
C VAL A 284 24.78 -17.43 -4.79
N SER A 285 25.29 -17.16 -5.98
CA SER A 285 26.75 -17.00 -6.16
C SER A 285 27.32 -15.62 -5.82
N LYS A 286 26.52 -14.54 -5.79
CA LYS A 286 26.96 -13.17 -5.47
C LYS A 286 26.44 -12.65 -4.14
N ALA A 287 25.14 -12.70 -3.90
CA ALA A 287 24.52 -12.26 -2.64
C ALA A 287 23.09 -12.80 -2.50
N GLY A 288 22.69 -13.22 -1.31
CA GLY A 288 21.28 -13.51 -1.00
C GLY A 288 20.38 -12.29 -1.23
N VAL A 289 20.80 -11.14 -0.70
CA VAL A 289 20.13 -9.83 -0.89
C VAL A 289 21.14 -8.72 -1.20
N VAL A 290 20.80 -7.85 -2.15
CA VAL A 290 21.52 -6.59 -2.42
C VAL A 290 20.66 -5.43 -1.96
N ILE A 291 21.18 -4.66 -1.01
CA ILE A 291 20.52 -3.51 -0.37
C ILE A 291 21.05 -2.22 -0.99
N SER A 292 20.16 -1.34 -1.42
CA SER A 292 20.47 -0.03 -2.02
C SER A 292 19.90 1.11 -1.16
N ASN A 293 20.29 2.36 -1.46
CA ASN A 293 19.82 3.58 -0.80
C ASN A 293 20.05 3.55 0.73
N GLU A 294 21.28 3.25 1.11
CA GLU A 294 21.66 3.09 2.51
C GLU A 294 21.37 4.35 3.33
N LYS A 295 20.96 4.13 4.59
CA LYS A 295 20.55 5.17 5.52
C LYS A 295 19.30 5.95 5.08
N ASN A 296 18.45 5.42 4.21
CA ASN A 296 17.12 5.99 4.01
C ASN A 296 16.11 5.33 4.95
N VAL A 297 15.15 6.10 5.52
CA VAL A 297 14.15 5.56 6.45
C VAL A 297 13.24 4.51 5.81
N PHE A 298 13.03 4.58 4.49
CA PHE A 298 12.24 3.63 3.72
C PHE A 298 13.05 2.38 3.33
N THR A 299 14.36 2.33 3.60
CA THR A 299 15.14 1.10 3.40
C THR A 299 15.07 0.25 4.66
N GLN A 300 14.13 -0.69 4.68
CA GLN A 300 13.78 -1.50 5.84
C GLN A 300 13.87 -2.98 5.43
N VAL A 301 14.97 -3.65 5.76
CA VAL A 301 15.23 -5.03 5.29
C VAL A 301 15.36 -5.97 6.47
N GLY A 302 14.57 -7.04 6.51
CA GLY A 302 14.58 -8.01 7.60
C GLY A 302 14.40 -9.46 7.15
N PHE A 303 15.01 -10.39 7.89
CA PHE A 303 14.79 -11.82 7.71
C PHE A 303 14.68 -12.54 9.06
N ASP A 304 13.72 -13.46 9.15
CA ASP A 304 13.55 -14.39 10.26
C ASP A 304 13.70 -15.83 9.76
N ASN A 305 14.61 -16.57 10.39
CA ASN A 305 14.86 -17.97 10.09
C ASN A 305 15.21 -18.30 8.62
N ALA A 306 15.96 -17.44 7.92
CA ALA A 306 16.43 -17.77 6.58
C ALA A 306 17.56 -18.84 6.62
N LEU A 307 17.66 -19.65 5.58
CA LEU A 307 18.65 -20.71 5.45
C LEU A 307 19.44 -20.52 4.16
N ALA A 308 20.72 -20.85 4.18
CA ALA A 308 21.55 -20.72 3.00
C ALA A 308 22.59 -21.84 2.89
N VAL A 309 22.85 -22.29 1.66
CA VAL A 309 23.91 -23.25 1.34
C VAL A 309 24.61 -22.89 0.03
N ASN A 310 25.94 -22.97 0.03
CA ASN A 310 26.78 -22.56 -1.10
C ASN A 310 26.52 -21.10 -1.56
N SER A 311 26.17 -20.24 -0.61
CA SER A 311 25.86 -18.84 -0.84
C SER A 311 26.78 -18.00 0.07
N PRO A 312 27.97 -17.58 -0.39
CA PRO A 312 29.01 -17.07 0.51
C PRO A 312 28.67 -15.72 1.15
N VAL A 313 27.91 -14.88 0.46
CA VAL A 313 27.47 -13.57 0.95
C VAL A 313 25.96 -13.61 1.16
N PHE A 314 25.51 -13.30 2.37
CA PHE A 314 24.09 -13.17 2.64
C PHE A 314 23.58 -11.81 2.18
N ALA A 315 24.12 -10.72 2.72
CA ALA A 315 23.71 -9.36 2.38
C ALA A 315 24.87 -8.55 1.81
N ARG A 316 24.61 -7.78 0.75
CA ARG A 316 25.55 -6.82 0.16
C ARG A 316 24.92 -5.44 0.10
N PHE A 317 25.62 -4.47 0.66
CA PHE A 317 25.25 -3.06 0.66
C PHE A 317 25.86 -2.39 -0.57
N ARG A 318 25.02 -1.89 -1.48
CA ARG A 318 25.44 -1.41 -2.81
C ARG A 318 26.27 -0.14 -2.72
N ASP A 319 25.89 0.80 -1.85
CA ASP A 319 26.45 2.14 -1.85
C ASP A 319 27.79 2.20 -1.12
N SER A 320 27.90 1.50 0.02
CA SER A 320 29.10 1.38 0.83
C SER A 320 30.03 0.25 0.39
N GLY A 321 29.51 -0.73 -0.35
CA GLY A 321 30.23 -1.95 -0.72
C GLY A 321 30.39 -2.96 0.42
N ARG A 322 29.82 -2.70 1.61
CA ARG A 322 29.89 -3.58 2.78
C ARG A 322 29.16 -4.90 2.51
N THR A 323 29.65 -6.00 3.09
CA THR A 323 29.00 -7.31 3.04
C THR A 323 28.73 -7.87 4.43
N ILE A 324 27.75 -8.78 4.50
CA ILE A 324 27.50 -9.69 5.62
C ILE A 324 27.65 -11.10 5.08
N ASP A 325 28.73 -11.75 5.48
CA ASP A 325 29.12 -13.06 4.96
C ASP A 325 28.38 -14.19 5.70
N GLY A 326 28.16 -15.29 5.00
CA GLY A 326 27.69 -16.55 5.58
C GLY A 326 28.74 -17.21 6.48
N LYS A 327 28.29 -18.09 7.39
CA LYS A 327 29.19 -18.85 8.27
C LYS A 327 29.27 -20.32 7.85
N GLY A 328 30.23 -20.64 7.00
CA GLY A 328 30.46 -22.00 6.50
C GLY A 328 29.66 -22.32 5.23
N LYS A 329 29.67 -23.60 4.81
CA LYS A 329 29.01 -24.04 3.57
C LYS A 329 27.49 -23.92 3.67
N ALA A 330 26.91 -24.27 4.81
CA ALA A 330 25.50 -24.11 5.14
C ALA A 330 25.38 -23.30 6.43
N TYR A 331 24.39 -22.42 6.51
CA TYR A 331 24.17 -21.56 7.68
C TYR A 331 22.71 -21.13 7.79
N ARG A 332 22.33 -20.75 9.01
CA ARG A 332 21.04 -20.15 9.37
C ARG A 332 21.25 -18.68 9.67
N ILE A 333 20.41 -17.83 9.11
CA ILE A 333 20.22 -16.45 9.51
C ILE A 333 19.04 -16.45 10.46
N ALA A 334 19.31 -16.52 11.77
CA ALA A 334 18.26 -16.60 12.77
C ALA A 334 17.48 -15.28 12.87
N ASN A 335 18.19 -14.15 12.75
CA ASN A 335 17.60 -12.82 12.69
C ASN A 335 18.53 -11.89 11.87
N PHE A 336 17.94 -11.15 10.95
CA PHE A 336 18.61 -10.05 10.27
C PHE A 336 17.70 -8.83 10.23
N SER A 337 18.27 -7.64 10.42
CA SER A 337 17.57 -6.38 10.20
C SER A 337 18.57 -5.30 9.77
N TYR A 338 18.17 -4.48 8.80
CA TYR A 338 18.84 -3.25 8.41
C TYR A 338 17.81 -2.13 8.20
N GLY A 339 18.13 -0.94 8.69
CA GLY A 339 17.32 0.27 8.53
C GLY A 339 17.31 1.08 9.82
N LEU A 340 16.36 1.99 9.95
CA LEU A 340 16.18 2.79 11.17
C LEU A 340 15.71 1.87 12.32
N ALA A 341 16.52 1.72 13.36
CA ALA A 341 16.20 0.91 14.54
C ALA A 341 15.84 1.82 15.72
N VAL A 342 14.62 1.68 16.23
CA VAL A 342 14.15 2.37 17.42
C VAL A 342 14.52 1.52 18.65
N PRO A 343 15.38 2.02 19.57
CA PRO A 343 15.94 1.18 20.63
C PRO A 343 14.93 0.83 21.74
N ALA A 344 13.95 1.70 21.99
CA ALA A 344 12.89 1.52 22.96
C ALA A 344 11.74 2.53 22.71
N LEU A 345 10.57 2.26 23.29
CA LEU A 345 9.46 3.23 23.30
C LEU A 345 9.91 4.58 23.87
N GLY A 346 9.51 5.68 23.21
CA GLY A 346 9.89 7.04 23.62
C GLY A 346 11.22 7.56 23.04
N HIS A 347 11.98 6.73 22.33
CA HIS A 347 13.28 7.12 21.76
C HIS A 347 13.21 7.44 20.26
N THR A 348 14.19 8.20 19.78
CA THR A 348 14.45 8.42 18.35
C THR A 348 15.31 7.26 17.83
N GLY A 349 15.06 6.80 16.60
CA GLY A 349 15.81 5.70 16.00
C GLY A 349 17.13 6.12 15.37
N ASP A 350 18.04 5.16 15.22
CA ASP A 350 19.31 5.29 14.50
C ASP A 350 19.47 4.14 13.50
N TYR A 351 20.18 4.38 12.39
CA TYR A 351 20.42 3.34 11.39
C TYR A 351 21.36 2.26 11.92
N ALA A 352 20.92 1.01 11.89
CA ALA A 352 21.69 -0.12 12.41
C ALA A 352 21.61 -1.34 11.47
N THR A 353 22.53 -2.29 11.68
CA THR A 353 22.44 -3.64 11.12
C THR A 353 22.56 -4.66 12.24
N THR A 354 21.59 -5.56 12.34
CA THR A 354 21.66 -6.75 13.19
C THR A 354 21.77 -7.98 12.31
N ALA A 355 22.67 -8.91 12.64
CA ALA A 355 22.85 -10.16 11.92
C ALA A 355 23.25 -11.29 12.88
N ASP A 356 22.31 -12.15 13.24
CA ASP A 356 22.57 -13.42 13.93
C ASP A 356 22.66 -14.54 12.89
N ILE A 357 23.90 -14.94 12.59
CA ILE A 357 24.21 -15.99 11.62
C ILE A 357 24.91 -17.14 12.34
N GLN A 358 24.43 -18.36 12.11
CA GLN A 358 24.84 -19.58 12.79
C GLN A 358 25.24 -20.65 11.75
N PRO A 359 26.42 -21.30 11.87
CA PRO A 359 26.80 -22.37 10.95
C PRO A 359 25.90 -23.60 11.12
N LEU A 360 25.65 -24.32 10.03
CA LEU A 360 24.92 -25.58 10.01
C LEU A 360 25.81 -26.72 9.48
N SER A 361 25.69 -27.90 10.08
CA SER A 361 26.37 -29.10 9.58
C SER A 361 25.75 -29.62 8.28
N ALA A 362 24.43 -29.45 8.12
CA ALA A 362 23.65 -29.79 6.94
C ALA A 362 22.40 -28.91 6.87
N MET A 363 21.84 -28.76 5.67
CA MET A 363 20.57 -28.06 5.49
C MET A 363 19.41 -28.86 6.07
N PRO A 364 18.50 -28.23 6.85
CA PRO A 364 17.23 -28.82 7.22
C PRO A 364 16.38 -29.18 5.99
N ALA A 365 15.48 -30.14 6.16
CA ALA A 365 14.46 -30.45 5.15
C ALA A 365 13.61 -29.19 4.82
N PRO A 366 13.06 -29.10 3.59
CA PRO A 366 12.05 -28.09 3.28
C PRO A 366 10.88 -28.14 4.26
N ARG A 367 10.30 -26.98 4.58
CA ARG A 367 9.11 -26.89 5.42
C ARG A 367 7.87 -27.31 4.62
N ALA A 368 6.81 -27.69 5.35
CA ALA A 368 5.49 -27.76 4.75
C ALA A 368 5.07 -26.35 4.27
N PRO A 369 4.23 -26.27 3.23
CA PRO A 369 3.63 -25.01 2.80
C PRO A 369 3.00 -24.22 3.94
N ALA A 370 3.08 -22.89 3.86
CA ALA A 370 2.45 -21.97 4.81
C ALA A 370 0.93 -21.94 4.62
N ILE A 371 0.47 -22.11 3.37
CA ILE A 371 -0.94 -22.26 3.03
C ILE A 371 -1.25 -23.76 2.83
N ARG A 372 -2.39 -24.19 3.36
CA ARG A 372 -2.85 -25.57 3.24
C ARG A 372 -3.64 -25.76 1.95
N ASP A 373 -3.31 -26.79 1.19
CA ASP A 373 -4.08 -27.17 -0.01
C ASP A 373 -5.55 -27.45 0.31
N LEU A 374 -6.44 -27.05 -0.62
CA LEU A 374 -7.82 -27.50 -0.62
C LEU A 374 -7.91 -29.02 -0.85
N PRO A 375 -8.92 -29.71 -0.30
CA PRO A 375 -9.14 -31.13 -0.57
C PRO A 375 -9.35 -31.41 -2.06
N PRO A 376 -9.07 -32.64 -2.54
CA PRO A 376 -9.35 -33.06 -3.91
C PRO A 376 -10.78 -32.76 -4.36
N MET A 377 -10.90 -32.24 -5.58
CA MET A 377 -12.15 -31.71 -6.12
C MET A 377 -13.27 -32.77 -6.27
N ASP A 378 -12.92 -34.04 -6.41
CA ASP A 378 -13.88 -35.16 -6.48
C ASP A 378 -14.65 -35.38 -5.16
N GLN A 379 -14.20 -34.79 -4.06
CA GLN A 379 -14.87 -34.80 -2.76
C GLN A 379 -15.82 -33.61 -2.55
N TRP A 380 -15.83 -32.63 -3.46
CA TRP A 380 -16.61 -31.41 -3.28
C TRP A 380 -18.09 -31.66 -3.54
N VAL A 381 -18.93 -31.31 -2.55
CA VAL A 381 -20.39 -31.42 -2.70
C VAL A 381 -20.99 -30.04 -2.97
N ASN A 382 -21.62 -29.87 -4.13
CA ASN A 382 -22.26 -28.61 -4.52
C ASN A 382 -23.52 -28.34 -3.67
N VAL A 383 -23.56 -27.23 -2.94
CA VAL A 383 -24.70 -26.88 -2.06
C VAL A 383 -26.04 -26.79 -2.78
N ARG A 384 -26.05 -26.49 -4.09
CA ARG A 384 -27.30 -26.41 -4.87
C ARG A 384 -27.94 -27.78 -5.08
N THR A 385 -27.14 -28.85 -5.16
CA THR A 385 -27.70 -30.23 -5.24
C THR A 385 -28.29 -30.68 -3.90
N LEU A 386 -27.98 -29.96 -2.82
CA LEU A 386 -28.49 -30.18 -1.47
C LEU A 386 -29.68 -29.26 -1.11
N GLY A 387 -30.12 -28.42 -2.05
CA GLY A 387 -31.33 -27.60 -1.91
C GLY A 387 -31.11 -26.13 -1.61
N ALA A 388 -29.87 -25.65 -1.52
CA ALA A 388 -29.60 -24.20 -1.50
C ALA A 388 -29.85 -23.59 -2.88
N VAL A 389 -30.41 -22.38 -2.94
CA VAL A 389 -30.83 -21.73 -4.19
C VAL A 389 -29.80 -20.68 -4.64
N GLY A 390 -29.37 -19.79 -3.73
CA GLY A 390 -28.38 -18.75 -4.03
C GLY A 390 -28.87 -17.64 -4.97
N ASP A 391 -30.19 -17.38 -5.01
CA ASP A 391 -30.82 -16.39 -5.90
C ASP A 391 -31.00 -14.99 -5.29
N GLY A 392 -30.49 -14.76 -4.08
CA GLY A 392 -30.65 -13.53 -3.32
C GLY A 392 -32.02 -13.35 -2.66
N LYS A 393 -32.96 -14.30 -2.84
CA LYS A 393 -34.36 -14.17 -2.40
C LYS A 393 -34.77 -15.28 -1.44
N ALA A 394 -34.54 -16.54 -1.83
CA ALA A 394 -34.84 -17.71 -1.02
C ALA A 394 -34.04 -17.67 0.28
N ASP A 395 -34.69 -18.02 1.40
CA ASP A 395 -33.96 -18.18 2.66
C ASP A 395 -33.26 -19.55 2.66
N ASP A 396 -31.95 -19.52 2.43
CA ASP A 396 -31.12 -20.70 2.28
C ASP A 396 -30.64 -21.26 3.65
N THR A 397 -30.99 -20.61 4.76
CA THR A 397 -30.45 -20.94 6.10
C THR A 397 -30.61 -22.42 6.45
N ALA A 398 -31.84 -22.97 6.32
CA ALA A 398 -32.11 -24.36 6.71
C ALA A 398 -31.45 -25.38 5.77
N ALA A 399 -31.41 -25.07 4.46
CA ALA A 399 -30.77 -25.93 3.48
C ALA A 399 -29.25 -25.97 3.68
N LEU A 400 -28.64 -24.81 3.92
CA LEU A 400 -27.20 -24.68 4.17
C LEU A 400 -26.79 -25.30 5.51
N GLN A 401 -27.54 -25.10 6.59
CA GLN A 401 -27.24 -25.76 7.86
C GLN A 401 -27.28 -27.28 7.70
N LYS A 402 -28.31 -27.83 7.04
CA LYS A 402 -28.41 -29.27 6.76
C LYS A 402 -27.24 -29.76 5.89
N ALA A 403 -26.84 -28.98 4.90
CA ALA A 403 -25.69 -29.30 4.05
C ALA A 403 -24.40 -29.38 4.86
N ILE A 404 -24.16 -28.40 5.75
CA ILE A 404 -23.02 -28.34 6.66
C ILE A 404 -23.03 -29.52 7.62
N ASP A 405 -24.17 -29.87 8.22
CA ASP A 405 -24.24 -30.98 9.16
C ASP A 405 -23.88 -32.33 8.50
N ALA A 406 -24.35 -32.53 7.26
CA ALA A 406 -24.24 -33.79 6.54
C ALA A 406 -22.92 -33.97 5.77
N ASN A 407 -22.23 -32.89 5.41
CA ASN A 407 -21.06 -32.96 4.52
C ASN A 407 -19.90 -32.16 5.09
N ARG A 408 -18.70 -32.76 5.01
CA ARG A 408 -17.46 -32.10 5.41
C ARG A 408 -17.06 -31.00 4.43
N ILE A 409 -17.13 -31.27 3.13
CA ILE A 409 -16.58 -30.41 2.06
C ILE A 409 -17.72 -29.92 1.16
N LEU A 410 -17.94 -28.61 1.15
CA LEU A 410 -19.02 -27.95 0.42
C LEU A 410 -18.49 -26.93 -0.58
N TYR A 411 -18.93 -27.06 -1.82
CA TYR A 411 -18.70 -26.10 -2.89
C TYR A 411 -19.90 -25.18 -3.07
N PHE A 412 -19.65 -23.87 -3.12
CA PHE A 412 -20.63 -22.81 -3.34
C PHE A 412 -20.43 -22.24 -4.74
N PRO A 413 -21.30 -22.58 -5.71
CA PRO A 413 -21.33 -21.88 -6.98
C PRO A 413 -21.66 -20.40 -6.79
N THR A 414 -21.31 -19.55 -7.76
CA THR A 414 -21.67 -18.12 -7.71
C THR A 414 -23.15 -17.92 -7.43
N GLY A 415 -23.47 -16.97 -6.57
CA GLY A 415 -24.83 -16.73 -6.06
C GLY A 415 -24.82 -15.92 -4.78
N PHE A 416 -25.99 -15.36 -4.46
CA PHE A 416 -26.26 -14.65 -3.22
C PHE A 416 -27.13 -15.53 -2.33
N TYR A 417 -26.53 -16.14 -1.33
CA TYR A 417 -27.16 -17.07 -0.40
C TYR A 417 -27.66 -16.28 0.81
N LYS A 418 -28.95 -15.99 0.85
CA LYS A 418 -29.57 -15.26 1.95
C LYS A 418 -29.68 -16.17 3.17
N VAL A 419 -29.13 -15.71 4.29
CA VAL A 419 -29.24 -16.36 5.60
C VAL A 419 -29.95 -15.44 6.59
N THR A 420 -30.85 -15.98 7.40
CA THR A 420 -31.62 -15.22 8.39
C THR A 420 -31.29 -15.62 9.84
N ASP A 421 -30.45 -16.63 10.04
CA ASP A 421 -29.91 -17.08 11.32
C ASP A 421 -28.46 -17.57 11.13
N ARG A 422 -27.77 -17.88 12.23
CA ARG A 422 -26.40 -18.40 12.20
C ARG A 422 -26.31 -19.76 11.49
N LEU A 423 -25.20 -19.99 10.81
CA LEU A 423 -24.77 -21.30 10.35
C LEU A 423 -23.63 -21.80 11.26
N THR A 424 -23.86 -22.92 11.94
CA THR A 424 -22.85 -23.54 12.82
C THR A 424 -22.06 -24.55 12.02
N LEU A 425 -20.74 -24.35 11.96
CA LEU A 425 -19.83 -25.28 11.30
C LEU A 425 -19.68 -26.58 12.11
N ARG A 426 -19.29 -27.63 11.40
CA ARG A 426 -18.75 -28.84 12.01
C ARG A 426 -17.38 -28.50 12.63
N PRO A 427 -16.81 -29.41 13.45
CA PRO A 427 -15.41 -29.28 13.85
C PRO A 427 -14.45 -29.32 12.66
N ASP A 428 -14.84 -29.84 11.49
CA ASP A 428 -13.96 -30.14 10.35
C ASP A 428 -14.50 -29.63 8.99
N SER A 429 -15.38 -28.63 8.99
CA SER A 429 -16.03 -28.07 7.80
C SER A 429 -15.02 -27.40 6.85
N ILE A 430 -15.23 -27.61 5.55
CA ILE A 430 -14.48 -26.99 4.47
C ILE A 430 -15.50 -26.37 3.51
N LEU A 431 -15.51 -25.05 3.42
CA LEU A 431 -16.42 -24.28 2.54
C LEU A 431 -15.59 -23.56 1.46
N ILE A 432 -15.94 -23.79 0.20
CA ILE A 432 -15.16 -23.35 -0.96
C ILE A 432 -16.04 -22.57 -1.92
N GLY A 433 -15.64 -21.34 -2.25
CA GLY A 433 -16.12 -20.55 -3.39
C GLY A 433 -14.95 -20.20 -4.32
N LEU A 434 -15.25 -19.64 -5.50
CA LEU A 434 -14.21 -19.24 -6.48
C LEU A 434 -14.10 -17.73 -6.68
N HIS A 435 -15.02 -16.95 -6.11
CA HIS A 435 -15.05 -15.51 -6.29
C HIS A 435 -15.86 -14.86 -5.15
N PRO A 436 -15.21 -14.19 -4.17
CA PRO A 436 -15.88 -13.70 -2.98
C PRO A 436 -16.87 -12.56 -3.30
N ALA A 437 -16.62 -11.76 -4.34
CA ALA A 437 -17.56 -10.71 -4.76
C ALA A 437 -18.92 -11.24 -5.28
N ILE A 438 -18.99 -12.44 -5.86
CA ILE A 438 -20.24 -12.96 -6.47
C ILE A 438 -20.65 -14.33 -5.91
N THR A 439 -19.96 -14.81 -4.87
CA THR A 439 -20.33 -15.98 -4.07
C THR A 439 -20.46 -15.53 -2.63
N GLN A 440 -21.66 -15.12 -2.23
CA GLN A 440 -21.87 -14.42 -0.96
C GLN A 440 -22.87 -15.11 -0.06
N LEU A 441 -22.55 -15.24 1.23
CA LEU A 441 -23.52 -15.45 2.30
C LEU A 441 -23.89 -14.08 2.87
N PHE A 442 -25.18 -13.76 2.94
CA PHE A 442 -25.59 -12.46 3.48
C PHE A 442 -26.82 -12.48 4.38
N ILE A 443 -26.81 -11.60 5.37
CA ILE A 443 -27.98 -11.29 6.20
C ILE A 443 -28.70 -10.10 5.57
N PRO A 444 -30.01 -10.18 5.31
CA PRO A 444 -30.76 -9.04 4.79
C PRO A 444 -30.83 -7.92 5.84
N ASP A 445 -30.96 -6.68 5.41
CA ASP A 445 -31.24 -5.57 6.32
C ASP A 445 -32.52 -5.80 7.13
N ASN A 446 -32.55 -5.23 8.33
CA ASN A 446 -33.70 -5.28 9.23
C ASN A 446 -34.13 -6.72 9.55
N ASN A 447 -33.19 -7.67 9.58
CA ASN A 447 -33.51 -9.06 9.89
C ASN A 447 -33.98 -9.16 11.36
N PRO A 448 -35.22 -9.61 11.65
CA PRO A 448 -35.78 -9.55 13.00
C PRO A 448 -34.94 -10.23 14.08
N LYS A 449 -34.21 -11.31 13.74
CA LYS A 449 -33.35 -12.03 14.69
C LYS A 449 -32.09 -11.25 15.11
N HIS A 450 -31.65 -10.29 14.28
CA HIS A 450 -30.43 -9.51 14.51
C HIS A 450 -30.72 -8.10 15.06
N ALA A 451 -31.99 -7.76 15.25
CA ALA A 451 -32.42 -6.50 15.85
C ALA A 451 -32.33 -6.52 17.39
N GLY A 452 -32.36 -5.32 17.99
CA GLY A 452 -32.48 -5.13 19.44
C GLY A 452 -31.23 -5.50 20.26
N LEU A 453 -31.39 -5.52 21.58
CA LEU A 453 -30.34 -5.90 22.51
C LEU A 453 -30.24 -7.43 22.59
N GLY A 454 -29.02 -7.96 22.50
CA GLY A 454 -28.75 -9.38 22.67
C GLY A 454 -27.32 -9.77 22.32
N ALA A 455 -27.01 -11.05 22.52
CA ALA A 455 -25.72 -11.62 22.14
C ALA A 455 -25.52 -11.57 20.62
N VAL A 456 -24.24 -11.57 20.22
CA VAL A 456 -23.82 -11.69 18.82
C VAL A 456 -24.50 -12.90 18.17
N LEU A 457 -24.92 -12.72 16.92
CA LEU A 457 -25.47 -13.75 16.06
C LEU A 457 -24.73 -13.65 14.72
N PRO A 458 -23.70 -14.49 14.49
CA PRO A 458 -22.86 -14.38 13.31
C PRO A 458 -23.49 -15.05 12.08
N ILE A 459 -22.95 -14.80 10.88
CA ILE A 459 -23.27 -15.62 9.70
C ILE A 459 -22.69 -17.03 9.88
N LEU A 460 -21.37 -17.11 10.10
CA LEU A 460 -20.66 -18.38 10.32
C LEU A 460 -20.13 -18.44 11.75
N GLU A 461 -20.37 -19.55 12.43
CA GLU A 461 -19.83 -19.85 13.76
C GLU A 461 -19.08 -21.18 13.74
N SER A 462 -17.78 -21.14 14.05
CA SER A 462 -16.97 -22.36 14.21
C SER A 462 -16.94 -22.87 15.65
N ARG A 463 -16.60 -24.15 15.81
CA ARG A 463 -16.47 -24.81 17.11
C ARG A 463 -15.06 -24.67 17.67
N LYS A 464 -14.97 -24.57 18.99
CA LYS A 464 -13.69 -24.50 19.73
C LYS A 464 -12.78 -25.67 19.35
N GLY A 465 -11.56 -25.35 18.93
CA GLY A 465 -10.54 -26.34 18.55
C GLY A 465 -10.83 -27.09 17.25
N GLY A 466 -11.75 -26.60 16.41
CA GLY A 466 -11.99 -27.17 15.08
C GLY A 466 -10.79 -27.08 14.13
N ASP A 467 -10.85 -27.81 13.03
CA ASP A 467 -9.92 -27.79 11.90
C ASP A 467 -10.72 -27.48 10.62
N ASN A 468 -11.02 -26.20 10.40
CA ASN A 468 -11.91 -25.74 9.34
C ASN A 468 -11.13 -25.06 8.20
N ILE A 469 -11.69 -25.06 6.98
CA ILE A 469 -11.25 -24.18 5.87
C ILE A 469 -12.43 -23.33 5.41
N LEU A 470 -12.21 -22.04 5.27
CA LEU A 470 -13.08 -21.11 4.55
C LEU A 470 -12.28 -20.48 3.41
N SER A 471 -12.69 -20.72 2.16
CA SER A 471 -11.96 -20.22 0.98
C SER A 471 -12.88 -19.59 -0.07
N GLY A 472 -12.52 -18.43 -0.61
CA GLY A 472 -13.13 -17.84 -1.80
C GLY A 472 -14.57 -17.34 -1.65
N LEU A 473 -14.96 -16.93 -0.42
CA LEU A 473 -16.32 -16.57 -0.05
C LEU A 473 -16.46 -15.12 0.41
N GLY A 474 -17.56 -14.48 0.02
CA GLY A 474 -17.97 -13.18 0.55
C GLY A 474 -18.97 -13.32 1.69
N LEU A 475 -18.84 -12.50 2.73
CA LEU A 475 -19.76 -12.47 3.87
C LEU A 475 -20.30 -11.04 4.07
N PHE A 476 -21.62 -10.85 3.99
CA PHE A 476 -22.25 -9.54 4.18
C PHE A 476 -23.28 -9.54 5.30
N THR A 477 -23.06 -8.76 6.34
CA THR A 477 -23.94 -8.71 7.53
C THR A 477 -25.17 -7.83 7.35
N GLY A 478 -25.36 -7.21 6.18
CA GLY A 478 -26.30 -6.11 5.98
C GLY A 478 -25.78 -4.83 6.62
N ARG A 479 -26.53 -3.74 6.48
CA ARG A 479 -26.18 -2.39 6.96
C ARG A 479 -26.65 -2.15 8.38
N VAL A 480 -27.83 -2.67 8.74
CA VAL A 480 -28.58 -2.29 9.95
C VAL A 480 -28.94 -3.47 10.85
N ASN A 481 -27.97 -4.36 11.10
CA ASN A 481 -28.17 -5.57 11.92
C ASN A 481 -27.26 -5.54 13.16
N PRO A 482 -27.67 -4.91 14.28
CA PRO A 482 -26.76 -4.58 15.38
C PRO A 482 -26.16 -5.78 16.12
N ARG A 483 -26.77 -6.96 15.99
CA ARG A 483 -26.26 -8.19 16.58
C ARG A 483 -25.41 -9.03 15.62
N ALA A 484 -25.25 -8.59 14.37
CA ALA A 484 -24.53 -9.35 13.36
C ALA A 484 -23.00 -9.25 13.51
N SER A 485 -22.33 -10.34 13.15
CA SER A 485 -20.91 -10.46 12.87
C SER A 485 -20.76 -11.37 11.66
N ALA A 486 -19.75 -11.21 10.81
CA ALA A 486 -19.63 -12.05 9.63
C ALA A 486 -19.08 -13.43 10.02
N LEU A 487 -18.01 -13.47 10.81
CA LEU A 487 -17.35 -14.71 11.20
C LEU A 487 -17.04 -14.71 12.70
N LEU A 488 -17.59 -15.67 13.44
CA LEU A 488 -17.19 -15.98 14.81
C LEU A 488 -16.31 -17.23 14.83
N TRP A 489 -15.01 -17.02 15.01
CA TRP A 489 -13.97 -18.02 14.82
C TRP A 489 -13.41 -18.54 16.14
N ARG A 490 -13.49 -19.85 16.34
CA ARG A 490 -12.95 -20.59 17.48
C ARG A 490 -12.16 -21.82 17.05
N SER A 491 -11.96 -22.00 15.74
CA SER A 491 -11.18 -23.12 15.21
C SER A 491 -9.72 -23.01 15.65
N GLY A 492 -9.04 -24.14 15.83
CA GLY A 492 -7.68 -24.22 16.30
C GLY A 492 -6.62 -23.94 15.23
N GLU A 493 -5.36 -24.07 15.64
CA GLU A 493 -4.13 -23.72 14.91
C GLU A 493 -4.01 -24.25 13.47
N GLN A 494 -4.65 -25.37 13.13
CA GLN A 494 -4.54 -25.98 11.80
C GLN A 494 -5.58 -25.47 10.79
N SER A 495 -6.44 -24.55 11.21
CA SER A 495 -7.53 -24.03 10.38
C SER A 495 -7.07 -22.92 9.45
N LEU A 496 -7.82 -22.70 8.37
CA LEU A 496 -7.50 -21.74 7.32
C LEU A 496 -8.72 -20.86 6.97
N VAL A 497 -8.48 -19.56 6.85
CA VAL A 497 -9.40 -18.59 6.23
C VAL A 497 -8.62 -17.89 5.12
N GLU A 498 -9.03 -18.09 3.87
CA GLU A 498 -8.26 -17.65 2.71
C GLU A 498 -9.14 -17.05 1.61
N ASP A 499 -8.72 -15.95 0.97
CA ASP A 499 -9.50 -15.33 -0.13
C ASP A 499 -10.96 -15.06 0.29
N VAL A 500 -11.15 -14.69 1.56
CA VAL A 500 -12.44 -14.35 2.15
C VAL A 500 -12.58 -12.85 2.22
N LYS A 501 -13.70 -12.34 1.73
CA LYS A 501 -14.04 -10.92 1.84
C LYS A 501 -15.18 -10.70 2.81
N ILE A 502 -15.00 -9.79 3.76
CA ILE A 502 -16.13 -9.21 4.49
C ILE A 502 -16.65 -8.00 3.72
N MET A 503 -17.95 -7.94 3.51
CA MET A 503 -18.62 -6.93 2.71
C MET A 503 -19.19 -5.84 3.62
N GLY A 504 -19.24 -4.59 3.14
CA GLY A 504 -19.83 -3.49 3.89
C GLY A 504 -19.33 -2.09 3.49
N GLY A 505 -18.11 -2.00 2.95
CA GLY A 505 -17.52 -0.77 2.42
C GLY A 505 -17.68 -0.60 0.90
N GLY A 506 -17.00 0.41 0.34
CA GLY A 506 -17.01 0.74 -1.08
C GLY A 506 -16.68 -0.45 -2.00
N GLY A 507 -17.32 -0.52 -3.17
CA GLY A 507 -17.04 -1.59 -4.14
C GLY A 507 -17.66 -2.96 -3.78
N THR A 508 -18.58 -3.01 -2.83
CA THR A 508 -19.36 -4.21 -2.48
C THR A 508 -20.54 -4.40 -3.44
N PRO A 509 -20.58 -5.46 -4.27
CA PRO A 509 -21.80 -5.84 -4.96
C PRO A 509 -22.80 -6.46 -3.98
N THR A 510 -24.07 -6.12 -4.12
CA THR A 510 -25.15 -6.64 -3.26
C THR A 510 -26.19 -7.42 -4.06
N ALA A 511 -26.97 -8.25 -3.36
CA ALA A 511 -27.96 -9.13 -3.95
C ALA A 511 -29.07 -8.41 -4.74
N ASP A 512 -29.30 -7.10 -4.49
CA ASP A 512 -30.26 -6.29 -5.26
C ASP A 512 -29.65 -5.71 -6.56
N GLY A 513 -28.41 -6.09 -6.89
CA GLY A 513 -27.69 -5.65 -8.07
C GLY A 513 -27.07 -4.26 -7.96
N LYS A 514 -27.17 -3.61 -6.79
CA LYS A 514 -26.53 -2.31 -6.55
C LYS A 514 -25.16 -2.52 -5.94
N MET A 515 -24.21 -1.68 -6.37
CA MET A 515 -22.96 -1.50 -5.66
C MET A 515 -23.23 -0.64 -4.42
N LEU A 516 -22.72 -1.04 -3.25
CA LEU A 516 -22.60 -0.09 -2.14
C LEU A 516 -21.62 1.00 -2.61
N GLY A 517 -22.18 2.20 -2.76
CA GLY A 517 -21.49 3.33 -3.37
C GLY A 517 -20.25 3.72 -2.59
N THR A 518 -19.15 3.92 -3.31
CA THR A 518 -18.02 4.72 -2.86
C THR A 518 -18.49 6.18 -2.80
N LEU A 519 -18.44 6.78 -1.62
CA LEU A 519 -18.94 8.11 -1.27
C LEU A 519 -20.45 8.18 -1.01
N ARG A 520 -20.77 8.30 0.29
CA ARG A 520 -22.08 8.42 0.94
C ARG A 520 -22.84 7.10 1.15
N VAL A 521 -22.80 6.63 2.39
CA VAL A 521 -23.91 5.88 3.01
C VAL A 521 -25.10 6.85 3.11
N ASN A 522 -25.73 7.24 2.00
CA ASN A 522 -26.95 8.06 1.98
C ASN A 522 -28.06 7.24 1.32
N THR A 523 -28.69 6.38 2.12
CA THR A 523 -29.96 5.72 1.81
C THR A 523 -31.14 6.72 1.77
N GLY A 524 -30.91 7.97 2.17
CA GLY A 524 -31.92 9.03 2.28
C GLY A 524 -32.62 9.05 3.64
N ASP A 525 -32.20 8.16 4.56
CA ASP A 525 -32.66 8.10 5.95
C ASP A 525 -31.52 8.56 6.87
N PRO A 526 -31.59 9.78 7.43
CA PRO A 526 -30.51 10.35 8.23
C PRO A 526 -30.16 9.54 9.48
N VAL A 527 -31.05 8.65 9.96
CA VAL A 527 -30.80 7.79 11.12
C VAL A 527 -29.98 6.56 10.74
N THR A 528 -30.27 5.92 9.62
CA THR A 528 -29.48 4.77 9.14
C THR A 528 -28.21 5.19 8.43
N ASP A 529 -28.22 6.35 7.78
CA ASP A 529 -27.09 6.92 7.03
C ASP A 529 -25.96 7.40 7.93
N SER A 530 -26.26 7.66 9.20
CA SER A 530 -25.29 8.10 10.21
C SER A 530 -24.89 7.00 11.20
N ARG A 531 -25.31 5.76 11.00
CA ARG A 531 -25.13 4.67 11.98
C ARG A 531 -24.01 3.69 11.61
N LEU A 532 -22.81 4.22 11.45
CA LEU A 532 -21.58 3.43 11.44
C LEU A 532 -21.31 2.83 12.83
N ASP A 533 -20.38 1.86 12.93
CA ASP A 533 -19.99 1.28 14.23
C ASP A 533 -21.21 0.75 15.02
N ALA A 534 -22.12 0.07 14.30
CA ALA A 534 -23.42 -0.33 14.82
C ALA A 534 -23.57 -1.84 14.97
N GLN A 535 -22.60 -2.62 14.49
CA GLN A 535 -22.58 -4.08 14.49
C GLN A 535 -21.37 -4.60 15.27
N TYR A 536 -21.41 -5.88 15.65
CA TYR A 536 -20.24 -6.57 16.20
C TYR A 536 -19.11 -6.65 15.16
N PRO A 537 -17.90 -7.06 15.55
CA PRO A 537 -16.76 -7.08 14.63
C PRO A 537 -17.04 -7.91 13.39
N SER A 538 -16.48 -7.50 12.26
CA SER A 538 -16.56 -8.23 10.99
C SER A 538 -16.10 -9.67 11.18
N ILE A 539 -14.87 -9.86 11.67
CA ILE A 539 -14.35 -11.15 12.08
C ILE A 539 -13.99 -11.07 13.57
N TRP A 540 -14.49 -12.03 14.34
CA TRP A 540 -14.17 -12.16 15.75
C TRP A 540 -13.56 -13.53 16.04
N VAL A 541 -12.24 -13.56 16.27
CA VAL A 541 -11.50 -14.73 16.75
C VAL A 541 -11.52 -14.73 18.28
N THR A 542 -12.00 -15.80 18.90
CA THR A 542 -12.17 -15.84 20.35
C THR A 542 -12.14 -17.25 20.94
N ASP A 543 -12.08 -17.35 22.27
CA ASP A 543 -12.22 -18.60 23.04
C ASP A 543 -11.24 -19.69 22.58
N GLY A 544 -9.96 -19.32 22.45
CA GLY A 544 -8.89 -20.21 21.97
C GLY A 544 -8.85 -20.41 20.45
N GLY A 545 -9.47 -19.54 19.66
CA GLY A 545 -9.36 -19.55 18.20
C GLY A 545 -7.95 -19.17 17.71
N GLY A 546 -7.54 -19.72 16.57
CA GLY A 546 -6.26 -19.46 15.91
C GLY A 546 -6.26 -19.93 14.45
N GLY A 547 -5.07 -20.24 13.93
CA GLY A 547 -4.88 -20.70 12.56
C GLY A 547 -4.40 -19.62 11.59
N THR A 548 -4.45 -19.94 10.29
CA THR A 548 -3.92 -19.08 9.23
C THR A 548 -5.02 -18.27 8.56
N PHE A 549 -4.74 -16.98 8.34
CA PHE A 549 -5.59 -16.04 7.62
C PHE A 549 -4.76 -15.44 6.48
N ALA A 550 -5.15 -15.66 5.23
CA ALA A 550 -4.37 -15.26 4.06
C ALA A 550 -5.23 -14.61 2.98
N ASP A 551 -4.78 -13.52 2.35
CA ASP A 551 -5.57 -12.79 1.32
C ASP A 551 -7.00 -12.47 1.80
N VAL A 552 -7.12 -11.94 3.03
CA VAL A 552 -8.41 -11.59 3.64
C VAL A 552 -8.59 -10.07 3.58
N TRP A 553 -9.73 -9.63 3.08
CA TRP A 553 -10.10 -8.21 3.06
C TRP A 553 -11.39 -7.98 3.84
N SER A 554 -11.37 -7.05 4.78
CA SER A 554 -12.52 -6.76 5.62
C SER A 554 -12.96 -5.29 5.56
N PRO A 555 -13.50 -4.78 4.43
CA PRO A 555 -14.09 -3.44 4.39
C PRO A 555 -15.53 -3.45 4.90
N ASN A 556 -15.80 -2.97 6.12
CA ASN A 556 -17.16 -2.90 6.66
C ASN A 556 -17.41 -1.75 7.64
N SER A 557 -17.83 -0.62 7.09
CA SER A 557 -18.14 0.61 7.83
C SER A 557 -19.20 0.47 8.92
N PHE A 558 -20.02 -0.59 8.88
CA PHE A 558 -21.07 -0.83 9.88
C PHE A 558 -20.57 -1.59 11.11
N ALA A 559 -19.44 -2.29 11.02
CA ALA A 559 -18.88 -3.04 12.14
C ALA A 559 -18.00 -2.16 13.03
N GLN A 560 -18.00 -2.45 14.34
CA GLN A 560 -17.15 -1.72 15.29
C GLN A 560 -15.64 -1.98 15.12
N ALA A 561 -15.29 -3.10 14.49
CA ALA A 561 -13.92 -3.49 14.19
C ALA A 561 -13.88 -4.48 13.03
N GLY A 562 -12.77 -4.52 12.30
CA GLY A 562 -12.60 -5.45 11.20
C GLY A 562 -12.10 -6.82 11.63
N PHE A 563 -10.96 -6.86 12.31
CA PHE A 563 -10.39 -8.10 12.80
C PHE A 563 -10.15 -8.00 14.31
N TYR A 564 -11.00 -8.65 15.08
CA TYR A 564 -10.95 -8.62 16.54
C TYR A 564 -10.56 -10.01 17.07
N ILE A 565 -9.42 -10.11 17.74
CA ILE A 565 -8.92 -11.31 18.39
C ILE A 565 -8.98 -11.13 19.91
N THR A 566 -9.52 -12.13 20.61
CA THR A 566 -9.67 -12.11 22.06
C THR A 566 -9.36 -13.47 22.68
N ASP A 567 -8.84 -13.48 23.90
CA ASP A 567 -8.79 -14.66 24.78
C ASP A 567 -8.25 -15.92 24.09
N THR A 568 -7.01 -15.85 23.58
CA THR A 568 -6.38 -16.97 22.90
C THR A 568 -4.87 -17.03 23.09
N ASP A 569 -4.39 -18.24 23.41
CA ASP A 569 -2.99 -18.66 23.33
C ASP A 569 -2.69 -19.48 22.07
N THR A 570 -3.74 -19.83 21.31
CA THR A 570 -3.60 -20.65 20.11
C THR A 570 -2.84 -19.85 19.06
N PRO A 571 -1.77 -20.41 18.46
CA PRO A 571 -1.01 -19.71 17.44
C PRO A 571 -1.88 -19.27 16.27
N GLY A 572 -1.59 -18.08 15.75
CA GLY A 572 -2.25 -17.54 14.57
C GLY A 572 -1.27 -16.83 13.65
N HIS A 573 -1.53 -16.96 12.36
CA HIS A 573 -0.70 -16.46 11.29
C HIS A 573 -1.56 -15.62 10.35
N VAL A 574 -1.15 -14.37 10.11
CA VAL A 574 -1.79 -13.49 9.14
C VAL A 574 -0.81 -13.16 8.02
N TYR A 575 -1.23 -13.39 6.77
CA TYR A 575 -0.46 -13.12 5.56
C TYR A 575 -1.28 -12.26 4.60
N GLU A 576 -0.81 -11.04 4.30
CA GLU A 576 -1.49 -10.11 3.37
C GLU A 576 -2.98 -9.92 3.70
N MET A 577 -3.26 -9.31 4.86
CA MET A 577 -4.62 -9.00 5.27
C MET A 577 -4.83 -7.50 5.25
N SER A 578 -5.92 -7.09 4.61
CA SER A 578 -6.35 -5.71 4.50
C SER A 578 -7.60 -5.48 5.35
N VAL A 579 -7.52 -4.60 6.35
CA VAL A 579 -8.62 -4.29 7.26
C VAL A 579 -8.88 -2.80 7.23
N GLU A 580 -10.02 -2.42 6.69
CA GLU A 580 -10.22 -1.06 6.18
C GLU A 580 -11.63 -0.54 6.49
N HIS A 581 -11.77 0.77 6.50
CA HIS A 581 -13.06 1.46 6.48
C HIS A 581 -13.95 1.20 7.70
N HIS A 582 -13.39 0.92 8.87
CA HIS A 582 -14.18 0.83 10.10
C HIS A 582 -14.19 2.16 10.84
N ALA A 583 -15.29 2.49 11.50
CA ALA A 583 -15.42 3.77 12.20
C ALA A 583 -14.63 3.88 13.51
N ARG A 584 -14.22 2.75 14.12
CA ARG A 584 -13.55 2.77 15.43
C ARG A 584 -12.18 2.10 15.44
N ASN A 585 -12.07 0.86 14.97
CA ASN A 585 -10.80 0.14 14.95
C ASN A 585 -10.70 -0.73 13.71
N GLU A 586 -9.51 -0.88 13.16
CA GLU A 586 -9.26 -1.85 12.11
C GLU A 586 -8.95 -3.21 12.76
N PHE A 587 -7.82 -3.31 13.47
CA PHE A 587 -7.45 -4.46 14.28
C PHE A 587 -7.60 -4.20 15.79
N VAL A 588 -8.12 -5.21 16.50
CA VAL A 588 -8.12 -5.22 17.98
C VAL A 588 -7.61 -6.56 18.48
N LEU A 589 -6.61 -6.52 19.36
CA LEU A 589 -6.07 -7.69 20.06
C LEU A 589 -6.22 -7.47 21.56
N ASP A 590 -6.99 -8.31 22.24
CA ASP A 590 -7.15 -8.24 23.70
C ASP A 590 -6.93 -9.61 24.35
N ASN A 591 -5.93 -9.73 25.21
CA ASN A 591 -5.54 -11.01 25.83
C ASN A 591 -5.16 -12.07 24.78
N VAL A 592 -4.24 -11.70 23.87
CA VAL A 592 -3.80 -12.51 22.73
C VAL A 592 -2.32 -12.84 22.84
N HIS A 593 -1.98 -14.11 22.55
CA HIS A 593 -0.61 -14.61 22.60
C HIS A 593 -0.25 -15.51 21.42
N ASN A 594 1.01 -15.44 20.98
CA ASN A 594 1.60 -16.30 19.94
C ASN A 594 1.08 -16.03 18.52
N TRP A 595 0.86 -14.76 18.19
CA TRP A 595 0.39 -14.35 16.86
C TRP A 595 1.45 -13.62 16.05
N GLU A 596 1.42 -13.82 14.75
CA GLU A 596 2.22 -13.06 13.80
C GLU A 596 1.39 -12.52 12.65
N PHE A 597 1.71 -11.29 12.27
CA PHE A 597 1.08 -10.54 11.21
C PHE A 597 2.17 -10.11 10.23
N LEU A 598 2.17 -10.69 9.03
CA LEU A 598 3.09 -10.35 7.96
C LEU A 598 2.29 -9.71 6.83
N ALA A 599 2.66 -8.48 6.46
CA ALA A 599 1.85 -7.61 5.60
C ALA A 599 0.42 -7.32 6.11
N PRO A 600 0.21 -6.91 7.38
CA PRO A 600 -1.06 -6.33 7.79
C PRO A 600 -1.17 -4.90 7.26
N GLN A 601 -2.21 -4.64 6.48
CA GLN A 601 -2.52 -3.32 5.95
C GLN A 601 -3.84 -2.81 6.56
N THR A 602 -3.87 -1.51 6.83
CA THR A 602 -5.08 -0.83 7.29
C THR A 602 -5.33 0.48 6.57
N GLU A 603 -6.60 0.86 6.44
CA GLU A 603 -7.02 2.06 5.73
C GLU A 603 -8.16 2.82 6.44
N GLN A 604 -7.93 4.09 6.81
CA GLN A 604 -8.97 4.99 7.39
C GLN A 604 -9.46 6.04 6.39
N GLU A 605 -10.74 5.99 6.00
CA GLU A 605 -11.32 6.91 5.01
C GLU A 605 -12.05 8.10 5.63
N VAL A 606 -12.29 9.12 4.79
CA VAL A 606 -12.76 10.46 5.18
C VAL A 606 -14.19 10.50 5.75
N ASP A 607 -15.09 9.67 5.23
CA ASP A 607 -16.51 9.60 5.57
C ASP A 607 -16.77 8.54 6.65
N ASP A 608 -15.98 7.45 6.69
CA ASP A 608 -16.30 6.28 7.53
C ASP A 608 -15.25 5.85 8.56
N GLY A 609 -14.05 6.45 8.59
CA GLY A 609 -13.02 6.11 9.58
C GLY A 609 -12.15 7.26 10.10
N PRO A 610 -12.58 8.54 10.14
CA PRO A 610 -11.68 9.64 10.51
C PRO A 610 -11.05 9.48 11.91
N ASP A 611 -11.75 8.80 12.83
CA ASP A 611 -11.34 8.55 14.22
C ASP A 611 -10.80 7.12 14.46
N ALA A 612 -10.67 6.31 13.41
CA ALA A 612 -10.34 4.91 13.56
C ALA A 612 -8.85 4.69 13.89
N ILE A 613 -8.61 3.72 14.78
CA ILE A 613 -7.27 3.27 15.15
C ILE A 613 -6.90 2.06 14.30
N SER A 614 -5.70 2.07 13.74
CA SER A 614 -5.22 0.96 12.92
C SER A 614 -5.02 -0.31 13.76
N LEU A 615 -4.19 -0.25 14.81
CA LEU A 615 -3.95 -1.39 15.71
C LEU A 615 -4.20 -1.00 17.17
N ASP A 616 -5.15 -1.66 17.84
CA ASP A 616 -5.35 -1.53 19.29
C ASP A 616 -4.98 -2.84 20.01
N ILE A 617 -3.88 -2.81 20.76
CA ILE A 617 -3.28 -3.98 21.42
C ILE A 617 -3.40 -3.82 22.94
N ARG A 618 -4.06 -4.80 23.58
CA ARG A 618 -4.41 -4.78 25.00
C ARG A 618 -4.05 -6.12 25.64
N ASN A 619 -3.45 -6.08 26.83
CA ASN A 619 -3.19 -7.27 27.65
C ASN A 619 -2.50 -8.43 26.91
N SER A 620 -1.74 -8.15 25.85
CA SER A 620 -1.27 -9.14 24.89
C SER A 620 0.24 -9.28 24.91
N SER A 621 0.75 -10.42 24.47
CA SER A 621 2.20 -10.63 24.41
C SER A 621 2.64 -11.70 23.44
N ASN A 622 3.92 -11.68 23.05
CA ASN A 622 4.49 -12.58 22.05
C ASN A 622 3.81 -12.39 20.68
N LEU A 623 3.92 -11.16 20.18
CA LEU A 623 3.37 -10.73 18.90
C LEU A 623 4.50 -10.31 17.95
N LEU A 624 4.34 -10.60 16.67
CA LEU A 624 5.18 -10.07 15.60
C LEU A 624 4.32 -9.33 14.59
N PHE A 625 4.69 -8.11 14.27
CA PHE A 625 4.19 -7.36 13.11
C PHE A 625 5.38 -7.11 12.20
N ALA A 626 5.30 -7.59 10.96
CA ALA A 626 6.34 -7.40 9.96
C ALA A 626 5.75 -6.85 8.66
N ASN A 627 6.42 -5.85 8.08
CA ASN A 627 5.87 -5.10 6.95
C ASN A 627 4.46 -4.60 7.33
N TYR A 628 4.32 -3.80 8.38
CA TYR A 628 3.01 -3.25 8.77
C TYR A 628 2.76 -1.92 8.05
N HIS A 629 1.61 -1.81 7.38
CA HIS A 629 1.21 -0.60 6.64
C HIS A 629 -0.02 0.06 7.27
N GLY A 630 0.21 1.10 8.06
CA GLY A 630 -0.82 1.93 8.68
C GLY A 630 -1.15 3.17 7.85
N TYR A 631 -2.14 3.06 6.95
CA TYR A 631 -2.46 4.11 5.98
C TYR A 631 -3.73 4.90 6.31
N ARG A 632 -3.65 6.24 6.23
CA ARG A 632 -4.83 7.12 6.27
C ARG A 632 -5.15 7.63 4.86
N VAL A 633 -6.38 7.38 4.40
CA VAL A 633 -6.75 7.55 2.99
C VAL A 633 -6.54 8.97 2.49
N THR A 634 -6.20 9.06 1.21
CA THR A 634 -6.43 10.23 0.38
C THR A 634 -7.74 10.96 0.75
N ARG A 635 -7.70 12.29 0.94
CA ARG A 635 -8.82 13.18 1.33
C ARG A 635 -9.13 13.27 2.82
N THR A 636 -8.44 12.55 3.69
CA THR A 636 -8.59 12.72 5.15
C THR A 636 -8.46 14.19 5.55
N TYR A 637 -9.38 14.71 6.37
CA TYR A 637 -9.36 16.09 6.88
C TYR A 637 -9.17 16.19 8.40
N ALA A 638 -9.21 15.05 9.10
CA ALA A 638 -9.11 14.96 10.54
C ALA A 638 -7.71 14.47 10.95
N PRO A 639 -7.03 15.09 11.93
CA PRO A 639 -5.84 14.50 12.51
C PRO A 639 -6.18 13.29 13.40
N GLU A 640 -5.24 12.34 13.54
CA GLU A 640 -5.35 11.25 14.51
C GLU A 640 -3.98 11.02 15.17
N LYS A 641 -3.98 10.72 16.46
CA LYS A 641 -2.78 10.79 17.30
C LYS A 641 -1.77 9.69 16.99
N SER A 642 -2.22 8.46 16.76
CA SER A 642 -1.31 7.33 16.59
C SER A 642 -1.95 6.20 15.79
N ALA A 643 -1.15 5.54 14.95
CA ALA A 643 -1.59 4.36 14.21
C ALA A 643 -1.81 3.16 15.15
N VAL A 644 -0.87 2.93 16.07
CA VAL A 644 -0.91 1.81 17.02
C VAL A 644 -1.09 2.31 18.44
N LYS A 645 -2.04 1.74 19.18
CA LYS A 645 -2.22 1.93 20.63
C LYS A 645 -1.87 0.65 21.37
N ILE A 646 -1.07 0.78 22.42
CA ILE A 646 -0.63 -0.33 23.26
C ILE A 646 -1.02 -0.06 24.70
N THR A 647 -1.75 -0.99 25.31
CA THR A 647 -2.17 -0.97 26.71
C THR A 647 -1.78 -2.28 27.39
N ASN A 648 -1.06 -2.21 28.51
CA ASN A 648 -0.68 -3.35 29.36
C ASN A 648 -0.15 -4.56 28.57
N SER A 649 0.68 -4.32 27.55
CA SER A 649 1.18 -5.35 26.64
C SER A 649 2.70 -5.27 26.51
N GLY A 650 3.33 -6.36 26.07
CA GLY A 650 4.78 -6.47 25.93
C GLY A 650 5.23 -7.73 25.21
N ASN A 651 6.54 -7.92 25.01
CA ASN A 651 7.08 -8.95 24.11
C ASN A 651 6.49 -8.82 22.70
N ILE A 652 6.51 -7.60 22.17
CA ILE A 652 6.00 -7.28 20.83
C ILE A 652 7.19 -6.87 19.96
N ARG A 653 7.28 -7.44 18.76
CA ARG A 653 8.30 -7.13 17.77
C ARG A 653 7.64 -6.43 16.59
N PHE A 654 8.06 -5.21 16.32
CA PHE A 654 7.73 -4.50 15.08
C PHE A 654 8.92 -4.57 14.14
N ARG A 655 8.67 -4.98 12.90
CA ARG A 655 9.64 -5.05 11.81
C ARG A 655 9.03 -4.33 10.63
N ASN A 656 9.82 -3.48 9.99
CA ASN A 656 9.42 -2.73 8.81
C ASN A 656 8.03 -2.04 8.95
N VAL A 657 7.98 -0.92 9.66
CA VAL A 657 6.75 -0.16 9.91
C VAL A 657 6.68 1.02 8.96
N HIS A 658 5.57 1.11 8.23
CA HIS A 658 5.25 2.19 7.32
C HIS A 658 3.92 2.84 7.73
N VAL A 659 3.95 4.13 8.07
CA VAL A 659 2.76 4.90 8.49
C VAL A 659 2.67 6.17 7.67
N ASN A 660 1.73 6.21 6.73
CA ASN A 660 1.61 7.29 5.77
C ASN A 660 0.17 7.79 5.59
N GLY A 661 0.03 8.93 4.91
CA GLY A 661 -1.24 9.45 4.41
C GLY A 661 -1.16 9.78 2.92
N GLU A 662 -0.09 9.37 2.27
CA GLU A 662 0.26 9.75 0.91
C GLU A 662 0.01 8.62 -0.07
N SER A 663 -1.04 8.75 -0.86
CA SER A 663 -1.21 8.05 -2.14
C SER A 663 -1.74 9.04 -3.17
N GLY A 664 -1.55 8.71 -4.44
CA GLY A 664 -2.00 9.53 -5.53
C GLY A 664 -3.37 9.16 -6.10
N TYR A 665 -3.74 9.90 -7.13
CA TYR A 665 -4.82 9.53 -8.03
C TYR A 665 -4.46 9.91 -9.47
N ALA A 666 -4.92 9.12 -10.42
CA ALA A 666 -4.71 9.36 -11.85
C ALA A 666 -5.97 9.98 -12.47
N THR A 667 -5.83 11.09 -13.22
CA THR A 667 -6.95 11.78 -13.86
C THR A 667 -6.54 12.53 -15.14
N CYS A 668 -7.53 13.06 -15.86
CA CYS A 668 -7.36 13.96 -16.98
C CYS A 668 -8.27 15.18 -16.82
N ASP A 669 -7.75 16.36 -17.15
CA ASP A 669 -8.50 17.62 -17.20
C ASP A 669 -8.16 18.42 -18.48
N ASP A 670 -8.50 19.71 -18.50
CA ASP A 670 -8.20 20.65 -19.58
C ASP A 670 -6.70 20.97 -19.73
N GLU A 671 -5.88 20.65 -18.72
CA GLU A 671 -4.42 20.76 -18.74
C GLU A 671 -3.72 19.43 -19.09
N GLY A 672 -4.49 18.36 -19.33
CA GLY A 672 -4.00 17.06 -19.81
C GLY A 672 -4.11 15.94 -18.77
N CYS A 673 -3.55 14.78 -19.09
CA CYS A 673 -3.60 13.59 -18.25
C CYS A 673 -2.35 13.44 -17.37
N GLY A 674 -2.50 12.83 -16.20
CA GLY A 674 -1.39 12.42 -15.35
C GLY A 674 -1.83 12.00 -13.95
N THR A 675 -0.94 12.19 -12.99
CA THR A 675 -1.14 11.78 -11.59
C THR A 675 -0.78 12.94 -10.65
N PHE A 676 -1.49 13.03 -9.53
CA PHE A 676 -1.04 13.80 -8.36
C PHE A 676 -0.90 12.86 -7.18
N LEU A 677 0.21 12.97 -6.46
CA LEU A 677 0.78 11.85 -5.71
C LEU A 677 0.66 12.02 -4.18
N ARG A 678 -0.01 13.09 -3.73
CA ARG A 678 -0.26 13.38 -2.32
C ARG A 678 -1.68 13.92 -2.11
N ALA A 679 -2.68 13.07 -2.23
CA ALA A 679 -4.07 13.50 -2.09
C ALA A 679 -4.55 13.65 -0.62
N SER A 680 -3.66 13.75 0.38
CA SER A 680 -3.97 14.07 1.79
C SER A 680 -2.84 14.89 2.46
N LYS A 681 -3.11 15.41 3.65
CA LYS A 681 -2.15 16.07 4.57
C LYS A 681 -2.08 15.44 5.96
N TYR A 682 -2.92 14.43 6.24
CA TYR A 682 -3.18 13.98 7.61
C TYR A 682 -2.82 12.50 7.82
N PRO A 683 -1.54 12.09 7.72
CA PRO A 683 -1.10 10.83 8.30
C PRO A 683 -1.31 10.85 9.83
N PHE A 684 -1.21 9.68 10.47
CA PHE A 684 -1.17 9.61 11.94
C PHE A 684 0.01 10.42 12.51
N ASP A 685 -0.16 11.11 13.63
CA ASP A 685 0.94 11.89 14.22
C ASP A 685 2.11 11.02 14.69
N ASN A 686 1.83 9.83 15.18
CA ASN A 686 2.83 8.93 15.75
C ASN A 686 2.61 7.50 15.21
N ALA A 687 3.67 6.72 15.08
CA ALA A 687 3.49 5.31 14.74
C ALA A 687 2.85 4.56 15.91
N ILE A 688 3.34 4.77 17.13
CA ILE A 688 2.91 4.02 18.31
C ILE A 688 2.68 4.96 19.50
N GLU A 689 1.57 4.75 20.20
CA GLU A 689 1.30 5.23 21.56
C GLU A 689 1.29 4.05 22.55
N ASP A 690 2.20 4.07 23.53
CA ASP A 690 2.06 3.24 24.73
C ASP A 690 1.25 4.03 25.77
N VAL A 691 -0.04 3.71 25.85
CA VAL A 691 -1.01 4.36 26.75
C VAL A 691 -0.63 4.11 28.21
N SER A 692 -0.10 2.93 28.53
CA SER A 692 0.21 2.54 29.91
C SER A 692 1.42 3.27 30.46
N ARG A 693 2.46 3.45 29.64
CA ARG A 693 3.69 4.16 30.03
C ARG A 693 3.67 5.64 29.64
N LYS A 694 2.68 6.10 28.89
CA LYS A 694 2.53 7.46 28.33
C LYS A 694 3.71 7.86 27.44
N LEU A 695 4.12 6.94 26.57
CA LEU A 695 5.24 7.13 25.65
C LEU A 695 4.76 7.11 24.20
N LEU A 696 5.49 7.81 23.33
CA LEU A 696 5.21 7.88 21.90
C LEU A 696 6.44 7.44 21.11
N VAL A 697 6.23 6.67 20.05
CA VAL A 697 7.22 6.47 18.98
C VAL A 697 6.86 7.43 17.86
N ARG A 698 7.70 8.46 17.70
CA ARG A 698 7.47 9.55 16.73
C ARG A 698 7.85 9.16 15.30
N GLU A 699 8.77 8.22 15.12
CA GLU A 699 9.18 7.76 13.79
C GLU A 699 8.01 7.03 13.13
N ARG A 700 7.58 7.51 11.95
CA ARG A 700 6.54 6.87 11.12
C ARG A 700 7.08 5.71 10.27
N GLU A 701 8.38 5.72 10.07
CA GLU A 701 9.13 4.77 9.24
C GLU A 701 10.23 4.16 10.10
N PHE A 702 10.24 2.84 10.30
CA PHE A 702 11.36 2.18 10.98
C PHE A 702 11.43 0.67 10.73
N ALA A 703 12.66 0.15 10.63
CA ALA A 703 12.92 -1.26 10.35
C ALA A 703 12.79 -2.17 11.58
N ALA A 704 13.03 -1.67 12.79
CA ALA A 704 12.96 -2.49 14.00
C ALA A 704 12.61 -1.72 15.28
N LEU A 705 11.72 -2.31 16.08
CA LEU A 705 11.50 -1.99 17.49
C LEU A 705 11.13 -3.27 18.24
N ASP A 706 11.79 -3.51 19.37
CA ASP A 706 11.45 -4.59 20.30
C ASP A 706 10.91 -4.01 21.61
N ILE A 707 9.69 -4.39 21.96
CA ILE A 707 9.04 -4.01 23.22
C ILE A 707 9.17 -5.20 24.17
N GLY A 708 9.90 -5.02 25.26
CA GLY A 708 10.06 -6.03 26.32
C GLY A 708 8.75 -6.31 27.08
N PRO A 709 8.81 -7.10 28.18
CA PRO A 709 7.63 -7.45 28.96
C PRO A 709 6.82 -6.25 29.45
N ALA A 710 5.49 -6.42 29.59
CA ALA A 710 4.63 -5.39 30.15
C ALA A 710 5.12 -4.96 31.55
N GLY A 711 5.11 -3.66 31.83
CA GLY A 711 5.61 -3.10 33.10
C GLY A 711 7.14 -3.01 33.25
N SER A 712 7.94 -3.50 32.28
CA SER A 712 9.39 -3.34 32.35
C SER A 712 9.82 -1.86 32.39
N ALA A 713 10.82 -1.55 33.20
CA ALA A 713 11.45 -0.22 33.21
C ALA A 713 12.14 0.03 31.87
N LEU A 714 12.05 1.26 31.37
CA LEU A 714 12.69 1.69 30.13
C LEU A 714 13.80 2.72 30.44
N PRO A 715 14.86 2.79 29.61
CA PRO A 715 15.87 3.82 29.74
C PRO A 715 15.25 5.21 29.66
N ALA A 716 15.61 6.10 30.59
CA ALA A 716 15.14 7.48 30.58
C ALA A 716 15.66 8.21 29.34
N VAL A 717 14.79 9.01 28.72
CA VAL A 717 15.17 9.92 27.63
C VAL A 717 15.63 11.23 28.25
N ALA A 718 16.84 11.68 27.94
CA ALA A 718 17.30 13.00 28.35
C ALA A 718 16.48 14.07 27.62
N PRO A 719 15.85 15.04 28.32
CA PRO A 719 15.08 16.09 27.68
C PRO A 719 16.01 17.00 26.86
N SER A 720 15.50 17.52 25.75
CA SER A 720 16.21 18.59 25.03
C SER A 720 16.48 19.80 25.93
N GLY A 721 17.64 20.44 25.75
CA GLY A 721 18.02 21.63 26.54
C GLY A 721 17.16 22.88 26.26
N THR A 722 16.47 22.93 25.13
CA THR A 722 15.61 24.06 24.74
C THR A 722 14.21 23.90 25.34
N LYS A 723 13.75 24.90 26.08
CA LYS A 723 12.38 24.94 26.62
C LYS A 723 11.38 25.27 25.52
N VAL A 724 10.32 24.46 25.42
CA VAL A 724 9.14 24.73 24.59
C VAL A 724 7.98 25.19 25.48
N GLU A 725 7.35 26.29 25.11
CA GLU A 725 6.19 26.88 25.81
C GLU A 725 4.93 26.74 24.96
N LYS A 726 3.84 26.26 25.55
CA LYS A 726 2.52 26.26 24.91
C LYS A 726 1.91 27.66 25.04
N LEU A 727 1.61 28.28 23.91
CA LEU A 727 1.04 29.62 23.87
C LEU A 727 -0.49 29.58 23.87
N GLU A 728 -1.08 28.72 23.03
CA GLU A 728 -2.52 28.61 22.84
C GLU A 728 -2.89 27.16 22.45
N ASP A 729 -4.12 26.75 22.70
CA ASP A 729 -4.69 25.45 22.30
C ASP A 729 -6.16 25.54 21.90
N GLY A 730 -6.78 24.39 21.61
CA GLY A 730 -8.19 24.30 21.22
C GLY A 730 -8.43 24.42 19.71
N PHE A 731 -7.39 24.24 18.90
CA PHE A 731 -7.49 24.26 17.45
C PHE A 731 -7.83 22.89 16.87
N TRP A 732 -8.38 22.88 15.65
CA TRP A 732 -8.55 21.63 14.90
C TRP A 732 -7.24 21.17 14.26
N SER A 733 -6.65 22.04 13.42
CA SER A 733 -5.36 21.83 12.78
C SER A 733 -4.79 23.13 12.25
N ILE A 734 -3.74 23.66 12.89
CA ILE A 734 -3.14 24.94 12.48
C ILE A 734 -1.87 24.80 11.65
N SER A 735 -1.82 25.51 10.54
CA SER A 735 -0.65 25.60 9.63
C SER A 735 -0.81 26.81 8.71
N GLY A 736 -0.02 26.87 7.63
CA GLY A 736 -0.13 27.88 6.59
C GLY A 736 0.21 29.29 7.05
N ALA A 737 1.08 29.39 8.05
CA ALA A 737 1.43 30.61 8.75
C ALA A 737 2.46 31.49 8.03
N ALA A 738 2.44 32.77 8.38
CA ALA A 738 3.44 33.77 8.01
C ALA A 738 3.70 34.74 9.17
N VAL A 739 4.84 35.43 9.12
CA VAL A 739 5.23 36.42 10.13
C VAL A 739 5.38 37.79 9.46
N ASP A 740 4.85 38.84 10.08
CA ASP A 740 4.97 40.22 9.58
C ASP A 740 6.32 40.87 9.96
N ALA A 741 6.53 42.11 9.52
CA ALA A 741 7.77 42.84 9.77
C ALA A 741 8.03 43.12 11.27
N GLN A 742 6.99 43.15 12.10
CA GLN A 742 7.02 43.37 13.54
C GLN A 742 7.16 42.05 14.33
N GLY A 743 7.18 40.90 13.64
CA GLY A 743 7.29 39.59 14.26
C GLY A 743 5.96 39.00 14.73
N GLN A 744 4.81 39.56 14.35
CA GLN A 744 3.51 38.98 14.68
C GLN A 744 3.25 37.76 13.79
N LEU A 745 2.75 36.69 14.39
CA LEU A 745 2.40 35.46 13.69
C LEU A 745 0.97 35.55 13.16
N TYR A 746 0.76 35.18 11.91
CA TYR A 746 -0.56 34.94 11.30
C TYR A 746 -0.64 33.48 10.87
N PHE A 747 -1.76 32.81 11.11
CA PHE A 747 -1.93 31.38 10.80
C PHE A 747 -3.38 30.99 10.55
N ILE A 748 -3.59 29.81 9.98
CA ILE A 748 -4.90 29.33 9.57
C ILE A 748 -5.32 28.15 10.45
N ASP A 749 -6.54 28.20 10.99
CA ASP A 749 -7.28 27.01 11.41
C ASP A 749 -8.23 26.61 10.27
N ARG A 750 -7.80 25.65 9.44
CA ARG A 750 -8.38 25.43 8.10
C ARG A 750 -9.78 24.86 8.17
N ARG A 751 -10.07 23.95 9.12
CA ARG A 751 -11.39 23.31 9.25
C ARG A 751 -12.49 24.36 9.43
N PHE A 752 -12.18 25.42 10.17
CA PHE A 752 -13.07 26.53 10.43
C PHE A 752 -12.84 27.74 9.51
N GLN A 753 -11.86 27.66 8.60
CA GLN A 753 -11.51 28.71 7.63
C GLN A 753 -11.16 30.06 8.30
N ARG A 754 -10.57 29.99 9.51
CA ARG A 754 -10.22 31.17 10.31
C ARG A 754 -8.76 31.53 10.12
N ILE A 755 -8.51 32.82 9.93
CA ILE A 755 -7.16 33.40 9.97
C ILE A 755 -6.97 34.07 11.33
N HIS A 756 -6.05 33.56 12.10
CA HIS A 756 -5.66 34.05 13.41
C HIS A 756 -4.42 34.94 13.32
N ARG A 757 -4.21 35.76 14.36
CA ARG A 757 -2.95 36.41 14.67
C ARG A 757 -2.56 36.14 16.12
N TRP A 758 -1.25 36.11 16.40
CA TRP A 758 -0.71 36.01 17.74
C TRP A 758 0.50 36.93 17.91
N SER A 759 0.59 37.60 19.07
CA SER A 759 1.77 38.40 19.45
C SER A 759 1.91 38.47 20.97
N GLU A 760 3.14 38.57 21.45
CA GLU A 760 3.45 38.77 22.87
C GLU A 760 2.73 40.03 23.40
N GLY A 761 2.09 39.91 24.57
CA GLY A 761 1.33 41.00 25.21
C GLY A 761 -0.10 41.21 24.70
N LYS A 762 -0.45 40.76 23.48
CA LYS A 762 -1.84 40.79 22.98
C LYS A 762 -2.53 39.43 22.95
N GLY A 763 -1.76 38.35 22.89
CA GLY A 763 -2.28 36.98 22.77
C GLY A 763 -2.95 36.71 21.42
N LEU A 764 -3.79 35.68 21.38
CA LEU A 764 -4.55 35.24 20.20
C LEU A 764 -5.65 36.23 19.80
N GLY A 765 -5.81 36.46 18.49
CA GLY A 765 -6.96 37.18 17.94
C GLY A 765 -7.37 36.67 16.56
N ILE A 766 -8.62 36.90 16.17
CA ILE A 766 -9.15 36.55 14.84
C ILE A 766 -9.00 37.74 13.89
N VAL A 767 -8.36 37.52 12.74
CA VAL A 767 -8.16 38.53 11.70
C VAL A 767 -9.27 38.44 10.64
N ARG A 768 -9.62 37.22 10.23
CA ARG A 768 -10.72 36.91 9.29
C ARG A 768 -11.39 35.58 9.66
N ASP A 769 -12.71 35.52 9.45
CA ASP A 769 -13.55 34.33 9.59
C ASP A 769 -14.50 34.28 8.39
N HIS A 770 -13.93 34.08 7.20
CA HIS A 770 -14.67 34.09 5.93
C HIS A 770 -14.59 32.70 5.31
N ALA A 771 -15.69 32.24 4.72
CA ALA A 771 -15.79 30.94 4.07
C ALA A 771 -15.10 30.91 2.67
N LEU A 772 -13.80 31.22 2.63
CA LEU A 772 -12.98 31.32 1.41
C LEU A 772 -11.87 30.26 1.35
N ASP A 773 -11.93 29.23 2.20
CA ASP A 773 -11.02 28.07 2.26
C ASP A 773 -9.53 28.45 2.16
N PRO A 774 -9.01 29.26 3.10
CA PRO A 774 -7.60 29.65 3.12
C PRO A 774 -6.70 28.44 3.42
N VAL A 775 -5.54 28.37 2.75
CA VAL A 775 -4.62 27.23 2.86
C VAL A 775 -3.21 27.65 3.30
N ASN A 776 -2.65 28.71 2.70
CA ASN A 776 -1.33 29.22 3.04
C ASN A 776 -1.31 30.76 2.99
N LEU A 777 -0.56 31.38 3.90
CA LEU A 777 -0.42 32.83 4.03
C LEU A 777 0.99 33.31 3.64
N ALA A 778 1.08 34.58 3.25
CA ALA A 778 2.32 35.36 3.19
C ALA A 778 2.03 36.83 3.49
N ILE A 779 3.03 37.59 3.93
CA ILE A 779 2.89 39.01 4.24
C ILE A 779 3.70 39.83 3.23
N ASP A 780 3.03 40.72 2.51
CA ASP A 780 3.66 41.60 1.54
C ASP A 780 4.40 42.77 2.22
N ALA A 781 5.18 43.54 1.45
CA ALA A 781 5.99 44.64 1.99
C ALA A 781 5.14 45.78 2.55
N SER A 782 3.86 45.87 2.16
CA SER A 782 2.88 46.82 2.70
C SER A 782 2.23 46.34 4.01
N GLY A 783 2.50 45.09 4.43
CA GLY A 783 1.90 44.48 5.62
C GLY A 783 0.53 43.85 5.38
N HIS A 784 0.09 43.74 4.12
CA HIS A 784 -1.13 43.02 3.79
C HIS A 784 -0.90 41.51 3.77
N VAL A 785 -1.95 40.76 4.09
CA VAL A 785 -1.94 39.30 4.08
C VAL A 785 -2.33 38.82 2.70
N MET A 786 -1.40 38.17 1.99
CA MET A 786 -1.68 37.39 0.78
C MET A 786 -2.08 35.97 1.18
N VAL A 787 -3.15 35.45 0.58
CA VAL A 787 -3.74 34.14 0.90
C VAL A 787 -3.82 33.30 -0.36
N LEU A 788 -3.33 32.06 -0.29
CA LEU A 788 -3.69 30.99 -1.24
C LEU A 788 -4.94 30.27 -0.73
N SER A 789 -5.92 30.09 -1.61
CA SER A 789 -7.20 29.42 -1.35
C SER A 789 -7.39 28.22 -2.28
N SER A 790 -7.98 27.13 -1.77
CA SER A 790 -8.43 26.00 -2.60
C SER A 790 -9.80 26.22 -3.26
N LEU A 791 -10.49 27.32 -2.95
CA LEU A 791 -11.82 27.58 -3.48
C LEU A 791 -11.77 27.85 -5.00
N GLY A 792 -12.62 27.16 -5.75
CA GLY A 792 -12.75 27.29 -7.21
C GLY A 792 -12.11 26.15 -8.01
N ALA A 793 -12.35 26.12 -9.32
CA ALA A 793 -11.90 25.04 -10.19
C ALA A 793 -10.37 24.85 -10.20
N LYS A 794 -9.62 25.96 -10.14
CA LYS A 794 -8.15 25.99 -10.15
C LYS A 794 -7.55 26.59 -8.88
N GLY A 795 -8.33 26.63 -7.79
CA GLY A 795 -8.01 27.45 -6.60
C GLY A 795 -7.95 28.95 -6.93
N GLY A 796 -7.36 29.74 -6.03
CA GLY A 796 -7.17 31.17 -6.25
C GLY A 796 -6.32 31.85 -5.18
N ALA A 797 -5.97 33.12 -5.40
CA ALA A 797 -5.26 33.95 -4.43
C ALA A 797 -5.95 35.29 -4.21
N TYR A 798 -5.91 35.81 -3.00
CA TYR A 798 -6.42 37.14 -2.65
C TYR A 798 -5.52 37.81 -1.61
N SER A 799 -5.67 39.13 -1.45
CA SER A 799 -4.98 39.90 -0.43
C SER A 799 -5.96 40.77 0.37
N PHE A 800 -5.64 41.06 1.62
CA PHE A 800 -6.39 42.01 2.44
C PHE A 800 -5.48 42.71 3.46
N ASP A 801 -5.88 43.92 3.87
CA ASP A 801 -5.28 44.62 5.01
C ASP A 801 -5.77 44.01 6.33
N PRO A 802 -4.90 43.45 7.19
CA PRO A 802 -5.31 42.87 8.47
C PRO A 802 -5.91 43.90 9.44
N ALA A 803 -5.61 45.19 9.28
CA ALA A 803 -6.17 46.30 10.05
C ALA A 803 -7.37 46.97 9.36
N GLY A 804 -7.63 46.65 8.08
CA GLY A 804 -8.69 47.25 7.27
C GLY A 804 -10.10 46.67 7.54
N PRO A 805 -11.13 47.21 6.85
CA PRO A 805 -12.51 46.73 6.93
C PRO A 805 -12.62 45.23 6.67
N LYS A 806 -13.46 44.52 7.43
CA LYS A 806 -13.52 43.04 7.38
C LYS A 806 -14.05 42.52 6.05
N ASP A 807 -14.97 43.24 5.43
CA ASP A 807 -15.61 42.96 4.14
C ASP A 807 -14.73 43.28 2.92
N ALA A 808 -13.59 43.96 3.11
CA ALA A 808 -12.68 44.29 2.02
C ALA A 808 -11.66 43.17 1.76
N LEU A 809 -11.49 42.83 0.48
CA LEU A 809 -10.39 42.01 -0.07
C LEU A 809 -10.09 42.41 -1.52
N THR A 810 -8.91 42.04 -2.00
CA THR A 810 -8.49 42.17 -3.40
C THR A 810 -8.22 40.79 -3.98
N LEU A 811 -9.02 40.37 -4.96
CA LEU A 811 -8.76 39.15 -5.71
C LEU A 811 -7.53 39.33 -6.60
N ILE A 812 -6.58 38.40 -6.54
CA ILE A 812 -5.35 38.43 -7.34
C ILE A 812 -5.52 37.53 -8.55
N GLN A 813 -5.50 38.11 -9.75
CA GLN A 813 -5.54 37.34 -10.99
C GLN A 813 -4.15 36.82 -11.35
N PRO A 814 -4.01 35.57 -11.84
CA PRO A 814 -2.73 35.04 -12.26
C PRO A 814 -2.25 35.73 -13.54
N THR A 815 -1.04 36.27 -13.52
CA THR A 815 -0.39 36.93 -14.66
C THR A 815 0.75 36.07 -15.22
N PRO A 816 1.20 36.27 -16.47
CA PRO A 816 2.44 35.64 -16.95
C PRO A 816 3.62 35.92 -16.01
N VAL A 817 4.50 34.93 -15.83
CA VAL A 817 5.72 35.10 -15.01
C VAL A 817 6.60 36.21 -15.57
N ARG A 818 7.05 37.11 -14.69
CA ARG A 818 8.01 38.15 -15.05
C ARG A 818 9.42 37.57 -15.19
N SER A 819 10.16 37.99 -16.22
CA SER A 819 11.53 37.54 -16.48
C SER A 819 12.56 38.17 -15.51
N THR A 820 12.23 39.31 -14.90
CA THR A 820 13.04 40.01 -13.89
C THR A 820 12.11 40.67 -12.86
N GLY A 821 12.55 40.78 -11.61
CA GLY A 821 11.76 41.44 -10.56
C GLY A 821 12.43 41.42 -9.19
N ALA A 822 12.10 42.42 -8.36
CA ALA A 822 12.59 42.52 -6.98
C ALA A 822 11.74 41.73 -5.97
N ALA A 823 10.66 41.11 -6.43
CA ALA A 823 9.73 40.36 -5.59
C ALA A 823 10.40 39.13 -4.98
N LYS A 824 10.00 38.78 -3.76
CA LYS A 824 10.32 37.47 -3.18
C LYS A 824 9.37 36.42 -3.78
N THR A 825 9.93 35.31 -4.24
CA THR A 825 9.18 34.15 -4.70
C THR A 825 8.79 33.29 -3.52
N LEU A 826 7.51 32.93 -3.42
CA LEU A 826 6.95 32.01 -2.44
C LEU A 826 6.98 30.59 -3.00
N LEU A 827 7.52 29.64 -2.24
CA LEU A 827 7.57 28.23 -2.62
C LEU A 827 7.07 27.33 -1.48
N PRO A 828 6.43 26.19 -1.81
CA PRO A 828 6.15 25.13 -0.85
C PRO A 828 7.38 24.75 -0.02
N VAL A 829 7.23 24.67 1.31
CA VAL A 829 8.31 24.21 2.19
C VAL A 829 8.54 22.70 2.08
N ASN A 830 7.46 21.94 1.88
CA ASN A 830 7.47 20.48 1.77
C ASN A 830 6.77 20.01 0.49
N TRP A 831 7.38 19.03 -0.15
CA TRP A 831 6.98 18.48 -1.45
C TRP A 831 6.79 16.97 -1.35
N TRP A 832 6.06 16.41 -2.31
CA TRP A 832 5.94 14.97 -2.49
C TRP A 832 6.02 14.65 -3.97
N ASN A 833 7.03 13.90 -4.36
CA ASN A 833 7.26 13.56 -5.74
C ASN A 833 7.74 12.12 -5.86
N ASN A 834 6.86 11.24 -6.33
CA ASN A 834 7.13 9.82 -6.51
C ASN A 834 6.72 9.33 -7.92
N GLY A 835 6.86 8.02 -8.16
CA GLY A 835 6.54 7.40 -9.45
C GLY A 835 5.14 6.80 -9.58
N GLU A 836 4.30 6.84 -8.53
CA GLU A 836 3.09 6.00 -8.41
C GLU A 836 2.17 6.08 -9.66
N PHE A 837 1.57 4.93 -9.99
CA PHE A 837 0.76 4.63 -11.18
C PHE A 837 1.49 4.52 -12.51
N ARG A 838 2.61 5.22 -12.70
CA ARG A 838 3.33 5.24 -13.97
C ARG A 838 4.49 4.28 -13.93
N ASP A 839 4.65 3.48 -14.98
CA ASP A 839 5.85 2.65 -15.20
C ASP A 839 7.07 3.56 -15.43
N GLN A 840 8.00 3.56 -14.47
CA GLN A 840 9.19 4.43 -14.49
C GLN A 840 10.44 3.77 -15.11
N LEU A 841 10.33 2.54 -15.60
CA LEU A 841 11.46 1.82 -16.18
C LEU A 841 11.83 2.39 -17.56
N ASP A 842 13.06 2.87 -17.72
CA ASP A 842 13.58 3.17 -19.05
C ASP A 842 13.90 1.86 -19.79
N HIS A 843 13.13 1.55 -20.83
CA HIS A 843 13.26 0.28 -21.58
C HIS A 843 14.56 0.15 -22.40
N LYS A 844 15.41 1.19 -22.47
CA LYS A 844 16.71 1.15 -23.14
C LYS A 844 17.85 0.88 -22.16
N SER A 845 17.88 1.60 -21.04
CA SER A 845 18.90 1.40 -20.00
C SER A 845 18.54 0.26 -19.05
N TYR A 846 17.25 -0.07 -18.92
CA TYR A 846 16.68 -0.92 -17.86
C TYR A 846 16.94 -0.39 -16.44
N GLU A 847 17.11 0.92 -16.31
CA GLU A 847 17.20 1.63 -15.03
C GLU A 847 15.89 2.38 -14.79
N PHE A 848 15.47 2.47 -13.53
CA PHE A 848 14.35 3.30 -13.13
C PHE A 848 14.82 4.73 -12.86
N THR A 849 13.97 5.72 -13.14
CA THR A 849 14.28 7.13 -12.84
C THR A 849 14.18 7.40 -11.34
N THR A 850 15.27 7.69 -10.63
CA THR A 850 15.25 7.84 -9.17
C THR A 850 14.33 8.95 -8.66
N LEU A 851 13.85 8.83 -7.41
CA LEU A 851 13.00 9.85 -6.77
C LEU A 851 13.67 11.23 -6.73
N ALA A 852 14.99 11.29 -6.46
CA ALA A 852 15.76 12.52 -6.51
C ALA A 852 15.80 13.16 -7.91
N GLU A 853 15.93 12.35 -8.98
CA GLU A 853 15.89 12.83 -10.37
C GLU A 853 14.50 13.35 -10.74
N MET A 854 13.44 12.65 -10.33
CA MET A 854 12.07 13.13 -10.51
C MET A 854 11.88 14.46 -9.79
N PHE A 855 12.28 14.55 -8.52
CA PHE A 855 12.16 15.76 -7.72
C PHE A 855 12.89 16.93 -8.38
N ALA A 856 14.14 16.75 -8.78
CA ALA A 856 14.92 17.77 -9.47
C ALA A 856 14.27 18.25 -10.79
N ARG A 857 13.71 17.33 -11.59
CA ARG A 857 12.98 17.66 -12.81
C ARG A 857 11.74 18.53 -12.52
N ASP A 858 10.94 18.14 -11.55
CA ASP A 858 9.60 18.72 -11.35
C ASP A 858 9.65 20.08 -10.66
N VAL A 859 10.54 20.25 -9.66
CA VAL A 859 10.78 21.58 -9.06
C VAL A 859 11.65 22.48 -9.95
N GLY A 860 12.44 21.90 -10.86
CA GLY A 860 13.20 22.63 -11.87
C GLY A 860 12.37 23.13 -13.06
N THR A 861 11.10 22.73 -13.16
CA THR A 861 10.22 23.12 -14.26
C THR A 861 9.59 24.51 -14.01
N PRO A 862 9.82 25.52 -14.87
CA PRO A 862 9.28 26.87 -14.66
C PRO A 862 7.78 26.92 -14.86
N LYS A 863 7.08 27.68 -14.00
CA LYS A 863 5.64 27.87 -14.14
C LYS A 863 5.36 29.03 -15.09
N ALA A 864 4.27 28.94 -15.85
CA ALA A 864 3.95 29.94 -16.86
C ALA A 864 3.28 31.21 -16.29
N LYS A 865 2.61 31.08 -15.14
CA LYS A 865 1.89 32.15 -14.48
C LYS A 865 2.28 32.29 -13.00
N GLU A 866 2.06 33.48 -12.45
CA GLU A 866 2.25 33.82 -11.04
C GLU A 866 1.08 34.68 -10.53
N TYR A 867 0.79 34.59 -9.23
CA TYR A 867 -0.02 35.55 -8.50
C TYR A 867 0.92 36.60 -7.88
N LEU A 868 0.73 37.86 -8.23
CA LEU A 868 1.52 38.97 -7.72
C LEU A 868 0.78 39.68 -6.59
N SER A 869 1.43 39.93 -5.46
CA SER A 869 0.83 40.79 -4.42
C SER A 869 0.49 42.16 -4.99
N PRO A 870 -0.55 42.86 -4.48
CA PRO A 870 -0.93 44.17 -4.99
C PRO A 870 0.21 45.21 -5.00
N ASP A 871 1.14 45.11 -4.04
CA ASP A 871 2.32 45.98 -3.96
C ASP A 871 3.53 45.49 -4.80
N GLY A 872 3.39 44.35 -5.47
CA GLY A 872 4.41 43.77 -6.34
C GLY A 872 5.59 43.11 -5.61
N SER A 873 5.58 43.02 -4.28
CA SER A 873 6.70 42.55 -3.47
C SER A 873 6.76 41.03 -3.29
N LEU A 874 5.65 40.30 -3.48
CA LEU A 874 5.59 38.84 -3.43
C LEU A 874 5.10 38.27 -4.77
N SER A 875 5.72 37.19 -5.20
CA SER A 875 5.28 36.35 -6.32
C SER A 875 5.02 34.93 -5.83
N LEU A 876 3.82 34.41 -6.09
CA LEU A 876 3.46 33.01 -5.88
C LEU A 876 3.30 32.34 -7.25
N PRO A 877 4.15 31.37 -7.63
CA PRO A 877 3.94 30.60 -8.85
C PRO A 877 2.55 29.93 -8.86
N ALA A 878 1.86 30.00 -10.00
CA ALA A 878 0.57 29.34 -10.18
C ALA A 878 0.79 27.85 -10.49
N PHE A 879 0.93 27.04 -9.45
CA PHE A 879 1.03 25.59 -9.56
C PHE A 879 -0.25 24.98 -10.15
N ARG A 880 -0.11 23.94 -10.98
CA ARG A 880 -1.25 23.18 -11.51
C ARG A 880 -2.10 22.66 -10.36
N VAL A 881 -3.41 22.86 -10.45
CA VAL A 881 -4.37 22.32 -9.49
C VAL A 881 -5.07 21.11 -10.09
N TRP A 882 -4.94 19.99 -9.41
CA TRP A 882 -5.61 18.73 -9.71
C TRP A 882 -6.97 18.70 -9.02
N GLN A 883 -8.01 18.42 -9.81
CA GLN A 883 -9.40 18.41 -9.37
C GLN A 883 -9.98 16.99 -9.37
N GLN A 884 -10.79 16.68 -8.37
CA GLN A 884 -11.73 15.56 -8.38
C GLN A 884 -13.10 16.04 -7.87
N GLY A 885 -14.17 15.58 -8.52
CA GLY A 885 -15.53 15.99 -8.18
C GLY A 885 -15.89 17.41 -8.68
N PRO A 886 -17.00 17.99 -8.21
CA PRO A 886 -17.51 19.29 -8.65
C PRO A 886 -16.62 20.48 -8.20
N ILE A 887 -17.02 21.70 -8.58
CA ILE A 887 -16.31 22.95 -8.24
C ILE A 887 -16.72 23.55 -6.89
N ASP A 888 -17.72 22.96 -6.25
CA ASP A 888 -18.21 23.37 -4.94
C ASP A 888 -17.41 22.70 -3.79
N HIS A 889 -17.88 22.92 -2.56
CA HIS A 889 -17.27 22.41 -1.33
C HIS A 889 -17.24 20.88 -1.20
N THR A 890 -17.86 20.13 -2.13
CA THR A 890 -17.82 18.66 -2.16
C THR A 890 -16.74 18.12 -3.10
N GLY A 891 -16.06 18.99 -3.86
CA GLY A 891 -14.92 18.64 -4.70
C GLY A 891 -13.57 18.80 -3.99
N TRP A 892 -12.59 18.01 -4.42
CA TRP A 892 -11.24 18.00 -3.86
C TRP A 892 -10.25 18.71 -4.78
N ARG A 893 -9.31 19.45 -4.20
CA ARG A 893 -8.29 20.22 -4.92
C ARG A 893 -6.91 19.99 -4.31
N TRP A 894 -5.94 19.71 -5.17
CA TRP A 894 -4.58 19.47 -4.76
C TRP A 894 -3.55 20.12 -5.68
N SER A 895 -2.45 20.53 -5.10
CA SER A 895 -1.34 21.23 -5.75
C SER A 895 -0.18 21.26 -4.76
N ASP A 896 1.06 21.38 -5.20
CA ASP A 896 2.20 21.52 -4.29
C ASP A 896 1.99 22.66 -3.29
N GLY A 897 1.46 23.80 -3.75
CA GLY A 897 1.12 24.94 -2.90
C GLY A 897 -0.11 24.72 -2.01
N LEU A 898 -1.08 23.92 -2.44
CA LEU A 898 -2.26 23.58 -1.61
C LEU A 898 -1.93 22.49 -0.59
N ASN A 899 -0.94 21.64 -0.87
CA ASN A 899 -0.55 20.49 -0.06
C ASN A 899 0.64 20.77 0.87
N ALA A 900 1.31 21.92 0.75
CA ALA A 900 2.32 22.38 1.69
C ALA A 900 1.73 22.79 3.04
N ASN A 901 2.49 22.63 4.13
CA ASN A 901 2.14 23.14 5.45
C ASN A 901 2.50 24.62 5.65
N GLY A 902 3.24 25.21 4.71
CA GLY A 902 3.66 26.60 4.75
C GLY A 902 4.45 26.99 3.50
N PHE A 903 4.75 28.28 3.39
CA PHE A 903 5.67 28.80 2.37
C PHE A 903 6.99 29.24 2.96
N ILE A 904 8.04 29.06 2.16
CA ILE A 904 9.33 29.72 2.31
C ILE A 904 9.49 30.77 1.21
N SER A 905 10.35 31.76 1.43
CA SER A 905 10.51 32.87 0.47
C SER A 905 11.96 33.31 0.31
N GLY A 906 12.29 33.76 -0.89
CA GLY A 906 13.58 34.35 -1.24
C GLY A 906 13.51 35.04 -2.60
N LYS A 907 14.56 35.78 -2.97
CA LYS A 907 14.70 36.37 -4.31
C LYS A 907 15.31 35.35 -5.27
N ILE A 908 15.12 35.57 -6.57
CA ILE A 908 15.84 34.79 -7.59
C ILE A 908 17.35 34.87 -7.31
N GLY A 909 18.01 33.72 -7.26
CA GLY A 909 19.41 33.56 -6.89
C GLY A 909 19.65 33.22 -5.41
N ASP A 910 18.66 33.41 -4.53
CA ASP A 910 18.79 33.03 -3.12
C ASP A 910 18.79 31.51 -2.96
N ARG A 911 19.50 31.04 -1.92
CA ARG A 911 19.50 29.65 -1.49
C ARG A 911 18.33 29.40 -0.54
N LEU A 912 17.61 28.31 -0.74
CA LEU A 912 16.51 27.83 0.11
C LEU A 912 16.71 26.37 0.54
N PHE A 913 15.97 25.99 1.57
CA PHE A 913 15.87 24.61 2.06
C PHE A 913 14.43 24.13 1.98
N VAL A 914 14.20 22.93 1.43
CA VAL A 914 12.89 22.29 1.27
C VAL A 914 12.98 20.82 1.65
N THR A 915 11.85 20.22 2.01
CA THR A 915 11.78 18.76 2.23
C THR A 915 11.12 18.06 1.04
N ASN A 916 11.65 16.90 0.67
CA ASN A 916 10.95 15.93 -0.17
C ASN A 916 10.48 14.78 0.74
N GLY A 917 9.17 14.69 0.97
CA GLY A 917 8.59 13.65 1.81
C GLY A 917 8.70 12.25 1.21
N SER A 918 8.73 12.14 -0.12
CA SER A 918 8.78 10.83 -0.81
C SER A 918 10.08 10.06 -0.57
N GLU A 919 11.15 10.75 -0.17
CA GLU A 919 12.43 10.14 0.20
C GLU A 919 12.79 10.40 1.67
N ASN A 920 11.98 11.21 2.36
CA ASN A 920 12.25 11.76 3.68
C ASN A 920 13.63 12.45 3.78
N ILE A 921 13.92 13.36 2.83
CA ILE A 921 15.20 14.11 2.77
C ILE A 921 14.94 15.63 2.77
N THR A 922 15.82 16.37 3.45
CA THR A 922 15.90 17.84 3.30
C THR A 922 16.94 18.20 2.23
N TYR A 923 16.54 19.01 1.26
CA TYR A 923 17.38 19.50 0.18
C TYR A 923 17.69 20.99 0.36
N SER A 924 18.83 21.43 -0.21
CA SER A 924 19.11 22.84 -0.46
C SER A 924 19.23 23.12 -1.94
N GLY A 925 18.67 24.25 -2.41
CA GLY A 925 18.67 24.64 -3.82
C GLY A 925 18.60 26.15 -4.01
N THR A 926 18.70 26.59 -5.26
CA THR A 926 18.68 28.01 -5.64
C THR A 926 17.40 28.35 -6.37
N ILE A 927 16.77 29.46 -5.98
CA ILE A 927 15.57 29.97 -6.65
C ILE A 927 15.92 30.47 -8.04
N GLY A 928 15.25 29.95 -9.06
CA GLY A 928 15.32 30.43 -10.44
C GLY A 928 14.02 31.12 -10.89
N PRO A 929 14.00 31.65 -12.13
CA PRO A 929 12.81 32.24 -12.73
C PRO A 929 11.62 31.27 -12.74
N GLY A 930 10.40 31.81 -12.68
CA GLY A 930 9.17 31.01 -12.72
C GLY A 930 8.97 30.07 -11.54
N GLY A 931 9.60 30.36 -10.40
CA GLY A 931 9.48 29.55 -9.19
C GLY A 931 10.22 28.21 -9.26
N THR A 932 11.28 28.14 -10.07
CA THR A 932 12.11 26.94 -10.14
C THR A 932 13.03 26.83 -8.93
N LEU A 933 13.31 25.60 -8.51
CA LEU A 933 14.44 25.28 -7.64
C LEU A 933 15.47 24.50 -8.46
N THR A 934 16.67 25.05 -8.55
CA THR A 934 17.77 24.49 -9.34
C THR A 934 18.98 24.19 -8.46
N GLY A 935 19.90 23.37 -8.95
CA GLY A 935 21.12 23.03 -8.21
C GLY A 935 20.85 22.33 -6.88
N LEU A 936 19.78 21.52 -6.79
CA LEU A 936 19.42 20.77 -5.60
C LEU A 936 20.57 19.88 -5.14
N LYS A 937 20.80 19.89 -3.83
CA LYS A 937 21.73 18.99 -3.15
C LYS A 937 21.07 18.47 -1.87
N PRO A 938 21.13 17.16 -1.59
CA PRO A 938 20.77 16.63 -0.28
C PRO A 938 21.55 17.38 0.80
N PHE A 939 20.85 17.83 1.85
CA PHE A 939 21.41 18.60 2.96
C PHE A 939 21.39 17.79 4.26
N ALA A 940 20.25 17.20 4.58
CA ALA A 940 20.09 16.33 5.74
C ALA A 940 19.24 15.12 5.38
N ASN A 941 19.62 13.96 5.90
CA ASN A 941 18.95 12.68 5.68
C ASN A 941 17.75 12.50 6.62
N ARG A 942 16.94 13.54 6.69
CA ARG A 942 15.69 13.65 7.43
C ARG A 942 14.88 14.72 6.75
N GLY A 943 13.71 14.35 6.23
CA GLY A 943 12.70 15.24 5.67
C GLY A 943 11.53 15.31 6.65
N GLY A 944 10.52 16.11 6.33
CA GLY A 944 9.37 16.21 7.21
C GLY A 944 8.46 17.36 6.82
N GLU A 945 7.70 17.83 7.78
CA GLU A 945 6.57 18.72 7.55
C GLU A 945 7.01 20.16 7.22
N SER A 946 8.16 20.61 7.71
CA SER A 946 8.60 22.01 7.58
C SER A 946 10.09 22.21 7.87
N VAL A 947 10.67 23.30 7.33
CA VAL A 947 12.05 23.74 7.57
C VAL A 947 12.09 25.24 7.82
N ALA A 948 12.88 25.65 8.80
CA ALA A 948 13.18 27.05 9.08
C ALA A 948 14.70 27.28 9.21
N VAL A 949 15.15 28.50 8.95
CA VAL A 949 16.56 28.90 9.08
C VAL A 949 16.63 30.13 9.97
N ASP A 950 17.56 30.13 10.92
CA ASP A 950 17.78 31.30 11.78
C ASP A 950 18.79 32.28 11.18
N GLU A 951 19.01 33.40 11.88
CA GLU A 951 19.97 34.44 11.44
C GLU A 951 21.43 33.96 11.42
N GLN A 952 21.76 32.87 12.13
CA GLN A 952 23.09 32.28 12.17
C GLN A 952 23.28 31.22 11.07
N GLY A 953 22.23 30.91 10.29
CA GLY A 953 22.25 29.89 9.26
C GLY A 953 22.10 28.46 9.78
N ARG A 954 21.70 28.26 11.04
CA ARG A 954 21.26 26.95 11.54
C ARG A 954 19.93 26.59 10.88
N VAL A 955 19.78 25.33 10.50
CA VAL A 955 18.61 24.80 9.80
C VAL A 955 17.83 23.90 10.74
N PHE A 956 16.55 24.20 10.94
CA PHE A 956 15.63 23.47 11.81
C PHE A 956 14.70 22.66 10.93
N VAL A 957 14.58 21.36 11.17
CA VAL A 957 13.74 20.43 10.40
C VAL A 957 12.68 19.84 11.33
N ALA A 958 11.41 20.07 11.02
CA ALA A 958 10.28 19.46 11.72
C ALA A 958 10.03 18.06 11.16
N ASN A 959 10.17 17.03 12.00
CA ASN A 959 9.91 15.62 11.68
C ASN A 959 9.66 14.86 12.99
N GLY A 960 8.43 14.91 13.51
CA GLY A 960 8.04 14.31 14.81
C GLY A 960 8.56 15.08 16.02
N GLN A 961 9.84 15.47 15.99
CA GLN A 961 10.49 16.48 16.82
C GLN A 961 11.11 17.56 15.91
N ILE A 962 11.82 18.54 16.47
CA ILE A 962 12.59 19.51 15.66
C ILE A 962 14.07 19.19 15.76
N PHE A 963 14.70 18.88 14.63
CA PHE A 963 16.14 18.57 14.54
C PHE A 963 16.92 19.79 14.04
N VAL A 964 18.05 20.09 14.67
CA VAL A 964 18.83 21.30 14.43
C VAL A 964 20.14 20.95 13.77
N TYR A 965 20.37 21.50 12.58
CA TYR A 965 21.58 21.29 11.79
C TYR A 965 22.40 22.57 11.69
N GLY A 966 23.72 22.45 11.72
CA GLY A 966 24.61 23.52 11.33
C GLY A 966 24.48 23.84 9.84
N ALA A 967 25.01 24.98 9.40
CA ALA A 967 25.02 25.36 7.98
C ALA A 967 25.77 24.35 7.07
N ASP A 968 26.59 23.48 7.68
CA ASP A 968 27.32 22.38 7.03
C ASP A 968 26.50 21.08 6.89
N GLY A 969 25.28 21.04 7.40
CA GLY A 969 24.39 19.86 7.35
C GLY A 969 24.62 18.85 8.46
N LYS A 970 25.50 19.12 9.44
CA LYS A 970 25.68 18.24 10.60
C LYS A 970 24.62 18.51 11.65
N GLU A 971 24.01 17.44 12.16
CA GLU A 971 23.12 17.54 13.31
C GLU A 971 23.89 18.07 14.53
N SER A 972 23.30 19.05 15.20
CA SER A 972 23.88 19.79 16.32
C SER A 972 22.98 19.79 17.57
N GLY A 973 21.73 19.36 17.43
CA GLY A 973 20.80 19.24 18.54
C GLY A 973 19.38 18.89 18.10
N ARG A 974 18.49 18.79 19.09
CA ARG A 974 17.07 18.49 18.94
C ARG A 974 16.27 19.35 19.92
N ILE A 975 15.06 19.72 19.57
CA ILE A 975 14.08 20.37 20.44
C ILE A 975 12.89 19.42 20.57
N ASP A 976 12.57 19.03 21.81
CA ASP A 976 11.46 18.14 22.12
C ASP A 976 10.16 18.94 22.24
N VAL A 977 9.20 18.63 21.38
CA VAL A 977 7.89 19.26 21.28
C VAL A 977 6.82 18.30 21.81
N PRO A 978 5.83 18.77 22.59
CA PRO A 978 4.75 17.93 23.09
C PRO A 978 3.90 17.28 21.99
N ASP A 979 3.59 18.02 20.93
CA ASP A 979 2.80 17.57 19.78
C ASP A 979 3.64 17.62 18.50
N ARG A 980 3.26 16.86 17.47
CA ARG A 980 4.04 16.84 16.22
C ARG A 980 4.03 18.24 15.56
N PRO A 981 5.20 18.81 15.25
CA PRO A 981 5.28 20.06 14.52
C PRO A 981 4.89 19.88 13.04
N LEU A 982 3.92 20.66 12.57
CA LEU A 982 3.47 20.72 11.17
C LEU A 982 4.15 21.85 10.40
N GLN A 983 4.34 22.99 11.06
CA GLN A 983 5.03 24.15 10.49
C GLN A 983 5.87 24.83 11.56
N ILE A 984 7.07 25.25 11.18
CA ILE A 984 7.97 26.04 12.01
C ILE A 984 8.43 27.30 11.26
N LEU A 985 8.55 28.42 11.98
CA LEU A 985 9.03 29.69 11.43
C LEU A 985 9.48 30.65 12.54
N PHE A 986 10.48 31.48 12.24
CA PHE A 986 11.00 32.48 13.18
C PHE A 986 10.18 33.78 13.13
N GLY A 987 9.94 34.36 14.31
CA GLY A 987 9.24 35.62 14.50
C GLY A 987 9.46 36.18 15.91
N GLY A 988 8.46 36.93 16.41
CA GLY A 988 8.56 37.69 17.64
C GLY A 988 9.28 39.03 17.45
N PRO A 989 9.23 39.94 18.45
CA PRO A 989 9.77 41.30 18.33
C PRO A 989 11.27 41.35 17.98
N ASP A 990 12.03 40.35 18.40
CA ASP A 990 13.47 40.19 18.14
C ASP A 990 13.79 39.21 16.99
N LYS A 991 12.76 38.64 16.35
CA LYS A 991 12.86 37.63 15.27
C LYS A 991 13.56 36.33 15.66
N ARG A 992 13.69 36.05 16.97
CA ARG A 992 14.38 34.85 17.50
C ARG A 992 13.43 33.83 18.12
N THR A 993 12.14 34.11 18.16
CA THR A 993 11.14 33.16 18.64
C THR A 993 10.81 32.18 17.51
N LEU A 994 11.10 30.91 17.71
CA LEU A 994 10.65 29.85 16.82
C LEU A 994 9.20 29.50 17.17
N PHE A 995 8.26 29.91 16.33
CA PHE A 995 6.87 29.46 16.43
C PHE A 995 6.73 28.05 15.87
N ILE A 996 5.93 27.23 16.56
CA ILE A 996 5.75 25.81 16.27
C ILE A 996 4.24 25.54 16.23
N LEU A 997 3.73 25.26 15.03
CA LEU A 997 2.32 24.99 14.79
C LEU A 997 2.09 23.48 14.71
N THR A 998 1.05 23.01 15.38
CA THR A 998 0.68 21.58 15.47
C THR A 998 -0.81 21.44 15.16
N HIS A 999 -1.37 20.23 15.22
CA HIS A 999 -2.81 20.08 15.01
C HIS A 999 -3.62 20.87 16.07
N HIS A 1000 -3.32 20.71 17.35
CA HIS A 1000 -4.22 21.18 18.42
C HIS A 1000 -3.72 22.39 19.21
N ALA A 1001 -2.45 22.79 19.02
CA ALA A 1001 -1.83 23.86 19.81
C ALA A 1001 -0.76 24.66 19.06
N LEU A 1002 -0.58 25.90 19.51
CA LEU A 1002 0.53 26.78 19.14
C LEU A 1002 1.58 26.74 20.25
N TYR A 1003 2.82 26.48 19.89
CA TYR A 1003 3.97 26.49 20.78
C TYR A 1003 5.02 27.51 20.33
N ALA A 1004 5.94 27.85 21.22
CA ALA A 1004 7.13 28.63 20.91
C ALA A 1004 8.37 28.12 21.64
N ALA A 1005 9.54 28.35 21.02
CA ALA A 1005 10.85 28.09 21.60
C ALA A 1005 11.82 29.25 21.30
N LYS A 1006 12.87 29.38 22.11
CA LYS A 1006 13.98 30.34 21.91
C LYS A 1006 15.33 29.58 21.90
N PRO A 1007 15.71 28.97 20.76
CA PRO A 1007 16.84 28.03 20.64
C PRO A 1007 18.22 28.65 20.34
#